data_AF-A0A4Q2UX15-F1
#
_entry.id   AF-A0A4Q2UX15-F1
#
_cell.length_a   1.000
_cell.length_b   1.000
_cell.length_c   1.000
_cell.angle_alpha   90.00
_cell.angle_beta   90.00
_cell.angle_gamma   90.00
#
_symmetry.space_group_name_H-M   'P 1'
#
loop_
_entity.id
_entity.type
_entity.pdbx_description
1 polymer ?
#
loop_
_entity_poly.entity_id
_entity_poly.type
_entity_poly.pdbx_seq_one_letter_code
_entity_poly.pdbx_strand_id
1 'polypeptide(L)'
;MLWVNKEVEAEQVPIDSPDVTAAVVRLPDRLVFTASVYVPGGDAQALQDICAKLRKAIKEVRQRSGRAVDLVIAGDFNRHDQMWGGDDISVERQGEADPIIDMMNDFMLRSLLRRGTKTWQSGDYETTIDLVLASEELADTNIKCAIHGTEHGSDHRTIETAFDISVPAPKQEERLLFKNAPWKEINSRIVETLRVRPVGSTVQQKTDRLMSAVLEAVRALTPRAKPSPYAKRWWTHDLTQLRHIYTYWRNRARAVRRAGQNAKGLGNTAKAAAKEYHDAIRQRKNNHWKEFLADNDNIWKAAKYMKSGDEAAFGKVPQLVKADGTATTSHKEQAEELLAKFFPPLPDTIEDEGPRQQRAPVTMPDLTLEEVERQLWATKSWKAPGEDGLPAIVWKQVWPSVKHDVLAIFQASLEEGVIPDQWRHARIIPLKKPGKDDYTIAKAWRPISLLATLGKVLESVVAERISHAVETYGLLPTNHFGARKQRSAEQALVLLQEHIFSAWRSRHVVSLVSFDVKGAYNGVCKERLLQRMKARGIPEGLLRWIDAFCSERTATIVVNGQSSESRPLPQAGLPQGSPLSPILFLFFNADLVQTQIDKNGGAIAFVDDYTAWVSGPTAQSNRRGIQAIIDKALDWERRSGATFEAEKTAIIHFTRYTGRVDSEPFTIKGERVFPKDQVKILGVIMDSRLHYKQHIARAATKGLGAAMELKRLKGMAPSTTRQLFTAMVAPVVDYASNVWMHACKTVSVYAIHRVQRIGAQAIIGSFTSVATGVAEAEAHIATIHDRFWRRASKLWVDIHTLPRTNPVRNLLRGIKAFRRFISPLRRIADVCREVPKDTMEVIQPFTLAPWEARLQVILNSQGEEEENKIKELAKAGWAVRIATSSSARNDLVGMGVAIRIPISVARAGKINEAFSVTLGTREEHNPYTAELAAIAHGLNYLPEMKYRVIVIATSNKSAAQAIGNPRQQSGQGHIREIYDAIEKLLGDGNRVNPIWLPRDSELEIQKTAKMSARYATEPYMTPRRGMIKAKNTILNRTRADLR
;
A
#
# COMPACT_ATOMS: atom_id res chain seq x y z
N MET A 1 29.05 -18.01 19.28
CA MET A 1 27.99 -17.19 18.63
C MET A 1 27.64 -16.02 19.55
N LEU A 2 27.58 -14.80 19.01
CA LEU A 2 27.26 -13.59 19.77
C LEU A 2 25.90 -13.03 19.31
N TRP A 3 25.00 -12.71 20.25
CA TRP A 3 23.75 -12.01 19.94
C TRP A 3 23.72 -10.66 20.66
N VAL A 4 23.58 -9.58 19.88
CA VAL A 4 23.48 -8.22 20.41
C VAL A 4 22.03 -7.75 20.30
N ASN A 5 21.54 -7.04 21.33
CA ASN A 5 20.23 -6.40 21.24
C ASN A 5 20.23 -5.41 20.05
N LYS A 6 19.25 -5.56 19.16
CA LYS A 6 19.07 -4.72 17.95
C LYS A 6 19.01 -3.21 18.22
N GLU A 7 18.69 -2.83 19.46
CA GLU A 7 18.59 -1.44 19.92
C GLU A 7 19.94 -0.82 20.21
N VAL A 8 20.98 -1.64 20.37
CA VAL A 8 22.36 -1.19 20.58
C VAL A 8 23.10 -1.21 19.23
N GLU A 9 23.90 -0.18 18.97
CA GLU A 9 24.76 -0.15 17.80
C GLU A 9 25.97 -1.07 18.03
N ALA A 10 26.20 -1.99 17.10
CA ALA A 10 27.34 -2.89 17.15
C ALA A 10 27.88 -3.17 15.76
N GLU A 11 29.19 -3.35 15.69
CA GLU A 11 29.94 -3.64 14.48
C GLU A 11 30.66 -4.97 14.66
N GLN A 12 30.46 -5.92 13.73
CA GLN A 12 31.16 -7.21 13.81
C GLN A 12 32.65 -7.00 13.55
N VAL A 13 33.49 -7.58 14.40
CA VAL A 13 34.95 -7.62 14.18
C VAL A 13 35.28 -8.97 13.55
N PRO A 14 35.73 -9.00 12.28
CA PRO A 14 36.09 -10.26 11.64
C PRO A 14 37.35 -10.83 12.29
N ILE A 15 37.25 -12.05 12.80
CA ILE A 15 38.37 -12.84 13.31
C ILE A 15 38.37 -14.15 12.52
N ASP A 16 39.52 -14.50 11.94
CA ASP A 16 39.69 -15.71 11.15
C ASP A 16 39.82 -16.94 12.07
N SER A 17 38.72 -17.27 12.75
CA SER A 17 38.58 -18.44 13.61
C SER A 17 37.11 -18.87 13.68
N PRO A 18 36.79 -20.16 13.48
CA PRO A 18 35.43 -20.66 13.69
C PRO A 18 35.00 -20.61 15.17
N ASP A 19 35.96 -20.54 16.08
CA ASP A 19 35.74 -20.65 17.53
C ASP A 19 35.66 -19.30 18.25
N VAL A 20 35.84 -18.19 17.52
CA VAL A 20 35.79 -16.84 18.08
C VAL A 20 34.79 -15.99 17.32
N THR A 21 33.90 -15.31 18.04
CA THR A 21 33.02 -14.28 17.47
C THR A 21 33.19 -12.99 18.24
N ALA A 22 33.55 -11.89 17.57
CA ALA A 22 33.74 -10.59 18.21
C ALA A 22 32.91 -9.48 17.58
N ALA A 23 32.56 -8.48 18.39
CA ALA A 23 31.90 -7.25 17.95
C ALA A 23 32.30 -6.07 18.83
N VAL A 24 32.30 -4.87 18.27
CA VAL A 24 32.41 -3.62 19.04
C VAL A 24 31.01 -3.09 19.27
N VAL A 25 30.62 -2.96 20.53
CA VAL A 25 29.37 -2.34 20.97
C VAL A 25 29.62 -0.87 21.21
N ARG A 26 28.85 0.00 20.54
CA ARG A 26 28.94 1.46 20.67
C ARG A 26 27.92 1.95 21.69
N LEU A 27 28.41 2.50 22.79
CA LEU A 27 27.61 3.18 23.82
C LEU A 27 27.86 4.70 23.73
N PRO A 28 27.00 5.55 24.32
CA PRO A 28 27.13 7.01 24.21
C PRO A 28 28.53 7.52 24.61
N ASP A 29 29.05 6.99 25.72
CA ASP A 29 30.25 7.52 26.35
C ASP A 29 31.50 6.66 26.10
N ARG A 30 31.35 5.44 25.58
CA ARG A 30 32.45 4.46 25.45
C ARG A 30 32.20 3.41 24.37
N LEU A 31 33.27 2.72 23.97
CA LEU A 31 33.23 1.57 23.07
C LEU A 31 33.58 0.30 23.85
N VAL A 32 32.84 -0.78 23.62
CA VAL A 32 33.10 -2.06 24.29
C VAL A 32 33.35 -3.15 23.26
N PHE A 33 34.59 -3.63 23.16
CA PHE A 33 34.93 -4.82 22.39
C PHE A 33 34.45 -6.06 23.15
N THR A 34 33.54 -6.81 22.56
CA THR A 34 32.99 -8.05 23.13
C THR A 34 33.39 -9.25 22.29
N ALA A 35 34.01 -10.26 22.91
CA ALA A 35 34.35 -11.51 22.25
C ALA A 35 33.71 -12.71 22.96
N SER A 36 33.10 -13.59 22.16
CA SER A 36 32.69 -14.94 22.55
C SER A 36 33.75 -15.93 22.07
N VAL A 37 34.33 -16.68 23.01
CA VAL A 37 35.47 -17.57 22.76
C VAL A 37 35.09 -19.02 23.08
N TYR A 38 35.52 -19.94 22.23
CA TYR A 38 35.57 -21.37 22.52
C TYR A 38 37.00 -21.85 22.32
N VAL A 39 37.54 -22.60 23.27
CA VAL A 39 38.85 -23.24 23.15
C VAL A 39 38.65 -24.73 23.29
N PRO A 40 39.07 -25.57 22.33
CA PRO A 40 39.01 -27.02 22.47
C PRO A 40 39.78 -27.52 23.71
N GLY A 41 39.21 -28.50 24.41
CA GLY A 41 39.86 -29.16 25.55
C GLY A 41 41.14 -29.88 25.12
N GLY A 42 42.22 -29.70 25.89
CA GLY A 42 43.51 -30.39 25.66
C GLY A 42 44.38 -29.84 24.53
N ASP A 43 43.95 -28.81 23.80
CA ASP A 43 44.71 -28.24 22.67
C ASP A 43 45.44 -26.94 23.05
N ALA A 44 46.69 -27.06 23.51
CA ALA A 44 47.51 -25.91 23.91
C ALA A 44 47.79 -24.93 22.75
N GLN A 45 47.92 -25.45 21.51
CA GLN A 45 48.17 -24.62 20.33
C GLN A 45 46.94 -23.78 19.97
N ALA A 46 45.74 -24.37 20.03
CA ALA A 46 44.51 -23.63 19.79
C ALA A 46 44.33 -22.45 20.76
N LEU A 47 44.71 -22.63 22.04
CA LEU A 47 44.66 -21.55 23.03
C LEU A 47 45.62 -20.40 22.65
N GLN A 48 46.87 -20.73 22.28
CA GLN A 48 47.85 -19.72 21.86
C GLN A 48 47.38 -18.96 20.61
N ASP A 49 46.88 -19.68 19.60
CA ASP A 49 46.39 -19.09 18.35
C ASP A 49 45.19 -18.16 18.59
N ILE A 50 44.25 -18.58 19.45
CA ILE A 50 43.08 -17.77 19.81
C ILE A 50 43.50 -16.50 20.55
N CYS A 51 44.38 -16.60 21.56
CA CYS A 51 44.88 -15.43 22.28
C CYS A 51 45.64 -14.48 21.36
N ALA A 52 46.47 -14.99 20.43
CA ALA A 52 47.18 -14.17 19.44
C ALA A 52 46.22 -13.43 18.50
N LYS A 53 45.17 -14.11 18.02
CA LYS A 53 44.13 -13.51 17.17
C LYS A 53 43.33 -12.43 17.91
N LEU A 54 42.95 -12.69 19.17
CA LEU A 54 42.28 -11.70 20.03
C LEU A 54 43.16 -10.48 20.27
N ARG A 55 44.45 -10.67 20.60
CA ARG A 55 45.42 -9.57 20.76
C ARG A 55 45.48 -8.68 19.52
N LYS A 56 45.57 -9.28 18.34
CA LYS A 56 45.58 -8.55 17.07
C LYS A 56 44.29 -7.76 16.87
N ALA A 57 43.13 -8.39 17.05
CA ALA A 57 41.83 -7.74 16.87
C ALA A 57 41.63 -6.56 17.83
N ILE A 58 41.98 -6.72 19.10
CA ILE A 58 41.88 -5.66 20.12
C ILE A 58 42.76 -4.46 19.75
N LYS A 59 44.01 -4.70 19.32
CA LYS A 59 44.93 -3.63 18.90
C LYS A 59 44.42 -2.88 17.67
N GLU A 60 43.94 -3.60 16.65
CA GLU A 60 43.38 -2.97 15.44
C GLU A 60 42.16 -2.11 15.75
N VAL A 61 41.26 -2.59 16.62
CA VAL A 61 40.08 -1.83 17.04
C VAL A 61 40.50 -0.58 17.81
N ARG A 62 41.39 -0.68 18.78
CA ARG A 62 41.89 0.48 19.55
C ARG A 62 42.53 1.54 18.63
N GLN A 63 43.31 1.12 17.63
CA GLN A 63 43.93 2.03 16.66
C GLN A 63 42.90 2.76 15.78
N ARG A 64 41.84 2.08 15.33
CA ARG A 64 40.80 2.67 14.46
C ARG A 64 39.82 3.59 15.20
N SER A 65 39.63 3.37 16.49
CA SER A 65 38.49 3.94 17.22
C SER A 65 38.67 5.39 17.65
N GLY A 66 39.91 5.88 17.81
CA GLY A 66 40.20 7.25 18.29
C GLY A 66 39.65 7.58 19.69
N ARG A 67 39.09 6.60 20.42
CA ARG A 67 38.53 6.68 21.77
C ARG A 67 38.98 5.46 22.59
N ALA A 68 38.89 5.54 23.91
CA ALA A 68 39.12 4.39 24.78
C ALA A 68 38.13 3.25 24.46
N VAL A 69 38.65 2.01 24.43
CA VAL A 69 37.89 0.79 24.14
C VAL A 69 38.02 -0.17 25.32
N ASP A 70 36.90 -0.34 26.03
CA ASP A 70 36.69 -1.33 27.07
C ASP A 70 36.58 -2.74 26.47
N LEU A 71 36.90 -3.75 27.26
CA LEU A 71 36.99 -5.14 26.80
C LEU A 71 36.07 -6.03 27.63
N VAL A 72 35.35 -6.95 26.96
CA VAL A 72 34.66 -8.09 27.56
C VAL A 72 34.99 -9.33 26.74
N ILE A 73 35.62 -10.32 27.36
CA ILE A 73 35.93 -11.60 26.72
C ILE A 73 35.27 -12.69 27.56
N ALA A 74 34.35 -13.44 26.96
CA ALA A 74 33.61 -14.46 27.66
C ALA A 74 33.49 -15.74 26.83
N GLY A 75 33.44 -16.88 27.50
CA GLY A 75 33.17 -18.15 26.84
C GLY A 75 33.79 -19.34 27.54
N ASP A 76 33.83 -20.46 26.82
CA ASP A 76 34.35 -21.72 27.31
C ASP A 76 35.82 -21.86 26.90
N PHE A 77 36.71 -21.72 27.86
CA PHE A 77 38.15 -21.81 27.64
C PHE A 77 38.70 -23.22 27.83
N ASN A 78 37.92 -24.16 28.38
CA ASN A 78 38.38 -25.51 28.71
C ASN A 78 39.77 -25.56 29.40
N ARG A 79 40.12 -24.56 30.20
CA ARG A 79 41.39 -24.47 30.94
C ARG A 79 41.16 -24.26 32.43
N HIS A 80 42.02 -24.87 33.22
CA HIS A 80 41.89 -24.89 34.67
C HIS A 80 43.07 -24.15 35.27
N ASP A 81 42.78 -23.32 36.26
CA ASP A 81 43.78 -22.57 36.99
C ASP A 81 43.25 -22.27 38.39
N GLN A 82 44.15 -22.18 39.39
CA GLN A 82 43.74 -21.88 40.76
C GLN A 82 43.19 -20.46 40.92
N MET A 83 43.52 -19.54 40.00
CA MET A 83 43.04 -18.15 39.98
C MET A 83 41.51 -18.07 39.88
N TRP A 84 40.86 -18.94 39.10
CA TRP A 84 39.39 -18.99 38.97
C TRP A 84 38.75 -20.28 39.48
N GLY A 85 39.42 -21.43 39.37
CA GLY A 85 38.86 -22.73 39.74
C GLY A 85 38.84 -23.03 41.24
N GLY A 86 39.59 -22.25 42.04
CA GLY A 86 39.71 -22.44 43.48
C GLY A 86 40.82 -23.42 43.87
N ASP A 87 40.91 -23.71 45.16
CA ASP A 87 41.96 -24.56 45.74
C ASP A 87 41.81 -26.06 45.36
N ASP A 88 40.64 -26.44 44.84
CA ASP A 88 40.34 -27.82 44.38
C ASP A 88 41.09 -28.20 43.08
N ILE A 89 41.72 -27.24 42.40
CA ILE A 89 42.45 -27.49 41.16
C ILE A 89 43.86 -28.00 41.48
N SER A 90 44.20 -29.18 40.94
CA SER A 90 45.52 -29.79 41.09
C SER A 90 46.65 -28.84 40.64
N VAL A 91 47.74 -28.84 41.39
CA VAL A 91 48.96 -28.07 41.09
C VAL A 91 49.58 -28.48 39.76
N GLU A 92 49.41 -29.74 39.35
CA GLU A 92 49.88 -30.27 38.06
C GLU A 92 49.23 -29.60 36.84
N ARG A 93 48.10 -28.93 37.05
CA ARG A 93 47.35 -28.22 36.00
C ARG A 93 47.69 -26.73 35.92
N GLN A 94 48.53 -26.22 36.83
CA GLN A 94 49.01 -24.85 36.75
C GLN A 94 49.88 -24.68 35.50
N GLY A 95 49.71 -23.56 34.80
CA GLY A 95 50.34 -23.32 33.50
C GLY A 95 49.47 -23.66 32.29
N GLU A 96 48.41 -24.48 32.45
CA GLU A 96 47.44 -24.75 31.38
C GLU A 96 46.81 -23.47 30.81
N ALA A 97 46.74 -22.41 31.62
CA ALA A 97 46.05 -21.19 31.32
C ALA A 97 46.95 -19.94 31.17
N ASP A 98 48.28 -20.12 31.14
CA ASP A 98 49.25 -19.01 31.02
C ASP A 98 48.96 -18.05 29.85
N PRO A 99 48.59 -18.52 28.63
CA PRO A 99 48.25 -17.59 27.55
C PRO A 99 47.03 -16.72 27.84
N ILE A 100 46.12 -17.15 28.72
CA ILE A 100 44.98 -16.34 29.19
C ILE A 100 45.48 -15.31 30.20
N ILE A 101 46.31 -15.72 31.15
CA ILE A 101 46.89 -14.85 32.19
C ILE A 101 47.77 -13.76 31.57
N ASP A 102 48.61 -14.11 30.60
CA ASP A 102 49.41 -13.14 29.85
C ASP A 102 48.53 -12.12 29.13
N MET A 103 47.44 -12.57 28.50
CA MET A 103 46.48 -11.68 27.86
C MET A 103 45.74 -10.80 28.88
N MET A 104 45.45 -11.33 30.08
CA MET A 104 44.89 -10.54 31.17
C MET A 104 45.85 -9.42 31.59
N ASN A 105 47.15 -9.69 31.68
CA ASN A 105 48.17 -8.69 31.99
C ASN A 105 48.34 -7.66 30.86
N ASP A 106 48.38 -8.09 29.59
CA ASP A 106 48.54 -7.20 28.43
C ASP A 106 47.45 -6.12 28.32
N PHE A 107 46.25 -6.46 28.77
CA PHE A 107 45.06 -5.63 28.58
C PHE A 107 44.37 -5.21 29.90
N MET A 108 45.01 -5.47 31.04
CA MET A 108 44.48 -5.19 32.38
C MET A 108 43.07 -5.77 32.58
N LEU A 109 42.91 -7.07 32.31
CA LEU A 109 41.64 -7.77 32.45
C LEU A 109 41.48 -8.39 33.84
N ARG A 110 40.27 -8.35 34.38
CA ARG A 110 39.86 -9.00 35.63
C ARG A 110 38.84 -10.08 35.35
N SER A 111 38.97 -11.23 36.01
CA SER A 111 37.90 -12.24 36.04
C SER A 111 36.76 -11.75 36.92
N LEU A 112 35.55 -11.73 36.36
CA LEU A 112 34.36 -11.21 37.05
C LEU A 112 33.64 -12.26 37.88
N LEU A 113 33.82 -13.55 37.56
CA LEU A 113 33.23 -14.64 38.31
C LEU A 113 33.99 -14.86 39.62
N ARG A 114 33.25 -15.16 40.70
CA ARG A 114 33.86 -15.50 41.99
C ARG A 114 34.70 -16.76 41.84
N ARG A 115 35.94 -16.72 42.34
CA ARG A 115 36.84 -17.87 42.43
C ARG A 115 36.12 -19.08 43.04
N GLY A 116 36.25 -20.25 42.41
CA GLY A 116 35.63 -21.52 42.79
C GLY A 116 34.21 -21.75 42.26
N THR A 117 33.64 -20.82 41.48
CA THR A 117 32.29 -20.98 40.91
C THR A 117 32.28 -22.10 39.87
N LYS A 118 31.55 -23.20 40.13
CA LYS A 118 31.43 -24.31 39.18
C LYS A 118 30.50 -23.94 38.03
N THR A 119 31.02 -23.91 36.80
CA THR A 119 30.31 -23.50 35.59
C THR A 119 29.93 -24.67 34.70
N TRP A 120 30.58 -25.82 34.87
CA TRP A 120 30.31 -27.04 34.11
C TRP A 120 30.09 -28.24 35.04
N GLN A 121 29.19 -29.14 34.66
CA GLN A 121 28.89 -30.37 35.40
C GLN A 121 28.55 -31.54 34.47
N SER A 122 29.25 -32.66 34.63
CA SER A 122 28.96 -33.92 33.96
C SER A 122 29.12 -35.10 34.92
N GLY A 123 28.02 -35.82 35.19
CA GLY A 123 27.97 -36.83 36.23
C GLY A 123 28.28 -36.23 37.61
N ASP A 124 29.26 -36.81 38.29
CA ASP A 124 29.74 -36.37 39.61
C ASP A 124 30.87 -35.33 39.54
N TYR A 125 31.31 -34.94 38.34
CA TYR A 125 32.38 -33.96 38.13
C TYR A 125 31.82 -32.55 37.94
N GLU A 126 32.39 -31.58 38.66
CA GLU A 126 32.08 -30.15 38.54
C GLU A 126 33.38 -29.33 38.40
N THR A 127 33.47 -28.44 37.41
CA THR A 127 34.68 -27.63 37.14
C THR A 127 34.34 -26.18 36.76
N THR A 128 35.37 -25.32 36.73
CA THR A 128 35.28 -23.91 36.32
C THR A 128 36.11 -23.72 35.05
N ILE A 129 35.43 -23.77 33.90
CA ILE A 129 36.06 -23.67 32.57
C ILE A 129 35.49 -22.52 31.74
N ASP A 130 34.35 -21.96 32.15
CA ASP A 130 33.72 -20.81 31.52
C ASP A 130 34.16 -19.53 32.23
N LEU A 131 34.76 -18.59 31.50
CA LEU A 131 35.28 -17.34 32.05
C LEU A 131 34.54 -16.13 31.51
N VAL A 132 34.50 -15.08 32.33
CA VAL A 132 34.09 -13.73 31.92
C VAL A 132 35.16 -12.77 32.39
N LEU A 133 35.93 -12.26 31.44
CA LEU A 133 37.03 -11.31 31.65
C LEU A 133 36.60 -9.93 31.18
N ALA A 134 36.89 -8.88 31.93
CA ALA A 134 36.62 -7.50 31.53
C ALA A 134 37.81 -6.57 31.83
N SER A 135 37.97 -5.50 31.05
CA SER A 135 38.96 -4.44 31.35
C SER A 135 38.70 -3.84 32.73
N GLU A 136 39.76 -3.40 33.41
CA GLU A 136 39.70 -2.85 34.77
C GLU A 136 38.62 -1.77 34.95
N GLU A 137 38.60 -0.76 34.08
CA GLU A 137 37.59 0.33 34.12
C GLU A 137 36.15 -0.18 33.98
N LEU A 138 35.94 -1.24 33.18
CA LEU A 138 34.62 -1.84 32.99
C LEU A 138 34.26 -2.77 34.15
N ALA A 139 35.23 -3.51 34.68
CA ALA A 139 35.08 -4.40 35.81
C ALA A 139 34.64 -3.65 37.08
N ASP A 140 35.10 -2.41 37.27
CA ASP A 140 34.68 -1.55 38.38
C ASP A 140 33.20 -1.13 38.30
N THR A 141 32.59 -1.21 37.12
CA THR A 141 31.15 -1.00 36.93
C THR A 141 30.33 -2.30 37.10
N ASN A 142 30.96 -3.45 37.39
CA ASN A 142 30.24 -4.71 37.50
C ASN A 142 29.26 -4.71 38.68
N ILE A 143 27.96 -4.88 38.39
CA ILE A 143 26.90 -5.01 39.39
C ILE A 143 26.76 -6.47 39.83
N LYS A 144 26.87 -7.40 38.87
CA LYS A 144 26.61 -8.82 39.10
C LYS A 144 27.32 -9.67 38.06
N CYS A 145 28.03 -10.71 38.49
CA CYS A 145 28.47 -11.81 37.65
C CYS A 145 28.27 -13.13 38.40
N ALA A 146 27.27 -13.92 38.01
CA ALA A 146 26.89 -15.13 38.74
C ALA A 146 26.15 -16.16 37.86
N ILE A 147 26.00 -17.39 38.36
CA ILE A 147 25.15 -18.39 37.72
C ILE A 147 23.69 -17.92 37.71
N HIS A 148 23.07 -17.95 36.53
CA HIS A 148 21.68 -17.59 36.33
C HIS A 148 20.75 -18.65 36.94
N GLY A 149 19.76 -18.22 37.73
CA GLY A 149 18.88 -19.14 38.48
C GLY A 149 17.95 -20.01 37.64
N THR A 150 17.85 -19.75 36.34
CA THR A 150 17.07 -20.61 35.41
C THR A 150 18.00 -21.58 34.71
N GLU A 151 17.70 -22.88 34.82
CA GLU A 151 18.47 -23.92 34.15
C GLU A 151 17.96 -24.20 32.73
N HIS A 152 18.90 -24.24 31.78
CA HIS A 152 18.60 -24.43 30.35
C HIS A 152 18.77 -25.87 29.86
N GLY A 153 19.27 -26.78 30.72
CA GLY A 153 19.43 -28.20 30.40
C GLY A 153 20.69 -28.56 29.61
N SER A 154 21.73 -27.72 29.70
CA SER A 154 23.11 -28.01 29.31
C SER A 154 23.90 -28.51 30.53
N ASP A 155 24.96 -29.23 30.26
CA ASP A 155 26.11 -29.50 31.14
C ASP A 155 26.87 -28.21 31.56
N HIS A 156 26.79 -27.14 30.78
CA HIS A 156 27.21 -25.80 31.19
C HIS A 156 26.07 -25.05 31.91
N ARG A 157 26.46 -24.30 32.95
CA ARG A 157 25.59 -23.40 33.71
C ARG A 157 25.65 -22.01 33.10
N THR A 158 24.49 -21.42 32.85
CA THR A 158 24.39 -20.08 32.26
C THR A 158 24.93 -19.03 33.23
N ILE A 159 25.83 -18.17 32.75
CA ILE A 159 26.38 -17.04 33.50
C ILE A 159 25.65 -15.76 33.11
N GLU A 160 25.21 -14.99 34.08
CA GLU A 160 24.64 -13.65 33.90
C GLU A 160 25.65 -12.61 34.40
N THR A 161 26.01 -11.67 33.53
CA THR A 161 26.86 -10.52 33.88
C THR A 161 26.12 -9.21 33.61
N ALA A 162 26.14 -8.28 34.57
CA ALA A 162 25.49 -6.99 34.49
C ALA A 162 26.46 -5.88 34.93
N PHE A 163 26.55 -4.83 34.13
CA PHE A 163 27.40 -3.66 34.38
C PHE A 163 26.52 -2.41 34.60
N ASP A 164 26.97 -1.49 35.43
CA ASP A 164 26.37 -0.18 35.67
C ASP A 164 26.77 0.78 34.54
N ILE A 165 26.10 0.62 33.41
CA ILE A 165 26.38 1.41 32.20
C ILE A 165 25.08 1.98 31.65
N SER A 166 25.13 3.27 31.29
CA SER A 166 24.04 3.92 30.58
C SER A 166 23.93 3.38 29.15
N VAL A 167 22.95 2.51 28.94
CA VAL A 167 22.51 2.09 27.60
C VAL A 167 21.36 3.01 27.18
N PRO A 168 21.37 3.57 25.96
CA PRO A 168 20.22 4.28 25.42
C PRO A 168 19.00 3.35 25.40
N ALA A 169 18.14 3.45 26.40
CA ALA A 169 16.86 2.77 26.37
C ALA A 169 15.97 3.50 25.35
N PRO A 170 15.48 2.82 24.30
CA PRO A 170 14.45 3.42 23.49
C PRO A 170 13.26 3.71 24.39
N LYS A 171 12.88 4.99 24.50
CA LYS A 171 11.64 5.37 25.18
C LYS A 171 10.51 4.64 24.47
N GLN A 172 9.92 3.64 25.12
CA GLN A 172 8.70 3.03 24.63
C GLN A 172 7.61 4.10 24.70
N GLU A 173 7.27 4.66 23.54
CA GLU A 173 6.15 5.59 23.45
C GLU A 173 4.88 4.84 23.83
N GLU A 174 4.23 5.31 24.89
CA GLU A 174 2.92 4.83 25.27
C GLU A 174 1.95 5.03 24.10
N ARG A 175 1.29 3.94 23.69
CA ARG A 175 0.40 4.00 22.54
C ARG A 175 -1.05 4.08 22.99
N LEU A 176 -1.78 5.08 22.49
CA LEU A 176 -3.21 5.19 22.68
C LEU A 176 -3.95 3.99 22.06
N LEU A 177 -4.76 3.31 22.86
CA LEU A 177 -5.63 2.21 22.47
C LEU A 177 -6.97 2.75 21.99
N PHE A 178 -6.99 3.35 20.80
CA PHE A 178 -8.21 3.91 20.21
C PHE A 178 -9.39 2.92 20.06
N LYS A 179 -9.11 1.61 20.02
CA LYS A 179 -10.16 0.57 20.01
C LYS A 179 -10.94 0.48 21.33
N ASN A 180 -10.35 0.97 22.42
CA ASN A 180 -10.89 0.93 23.78
C ASN A 180 -11.23 2.34 24.29
N ALA A 181 -11.21 3.35 23.41
CA ALA A 181 -11.50 4.73 23.79
C ALA A 181 -13.00 4.92 24.07
N PRO A 182 -13.39 5.61 25.16
CA PRO A 182 -14.79 5.91 25.48
C PRO A 182 -15.30 7.07 24.61
N TRP A 183 -15.61 6.78 23.34
CA TRP A 183 -15.94 7.82 22.35
C TRP A 183 -17.12 8.71 22.73
N LYS A 184 -18.11 8.20 23.49
CA LYS A 184 -19.23 9.02 23.97
C LYS A 184 -18.76 10.13 24.93
N GLU A 185 -17.95 9.76 25.92
CA GLU A 185 -17.39 10.70 26.91
C GLU A 185 -16.41 11.69 26.24
N ILE A 186 -15.58 11.20 25.31
CA ILE A 186 -14.70 12.06 24.50
C ILE A 186 -15.50 13.10 23.73
N ASN A 187 -16.58 12.70 23.05
CA ASN A 187 -17.44 13.62 22.31
C ASN A 187 -18.09 14.67 23.22
N SER A 188 -18.60 14.26 24.39
CA SER A 188 -19.17 15.19 25.38
C SER A 188 -18.14 16.21 25.87
N ARG A 189 -16.92 15.76 26.19
CA ARG A 189 -15.84 16.63 26.65
C ARG A 189 -15.39 17.62 25.57
N ILE A 190 -15.34 17.20 24.30
CA ILE A 190 -15.05 18.09 23.17
C ILE A 190 -16.12 19.18 23.06
N VAL A 191 -17.40 18.83 23.11
CA VAL A 191 -18.51 19.80 23.02
C VAL A 191 -18.46 20.81 24.16
N GLU A 192 -18.24 20.35 25.40
CA GLU A 192 -18.09 21.22 26.56
C GLU A 192 -16.91 22.20 26.39
N THR A 193 -15.75 21.68 25.97
CA THR A 193 -14.54 22.49 25.80
C THR A 193 -14.69 23.53 24.68
N LEU A 194 -15.31 23.15 23.56
CA LEU A 194 -15.57 24.08 22.46
C LEU A 194 -16.59 25.15 22.88
N ARG A 195 -17.64 24.83 23.65
CA ARG A 195 -18.61 25.83 24.11
C ARG A 195 -17.98 26.92 24.98
N VAL A 196 -17.03 26.56 25.84
CA VAL A 196 -16.41 27.50 26.79
C VAL A 196 -15.32 28.35 26.13
N ARG A 197 -14.60 27.82 25.13
CA ARG A 197 -13.50 28.54 24.48
C ARG A 197 -14.01 29.51 23.41
N PRO A 198 -13.58 30.79 23.41
CA PRO A 198 -14.00 31.76 22.40
C PRO A 198 -13.55 31.34 21.01
N VAL A 199 -14.38 31.59 20.00
CA VAL A 199 -14.02 31.33 18.61
C VAL A 199 -12.97 32.36 18.18
N GLY A 200 -11.78 31.90 17.79
CA GLY A 200 -10.75 32.76 17.23
C GLY A 200 -11.20 33.42 15.92
N SER A 201 -10.62 34.57 15.59
CA SER A 201 -10.96 35.30 14.35
C SER A 201 -10.32 34.65 13.13
N THR A 202 -9.09 34.15 13.25
CA THR A 202 -8.31 33.60 12.13
C THR A 202 -8.51 32.10 11.95
N VAL A 203 -8.24 31.60 10.73
CA VAL A 203 -8.23 30.15 10.43
C VAL A 203 -7.30 29.37 11.37
N GLN A 204 -6.13 29.93 11.68
CA GLN A 204 -5.16 29.32 12.61
C GLN A 204 -5.75 29.18 14.01
N GLN A 205 -6.30 30.25 14.58
CA GLN A 205 -6.87 30.23 15.93
C GLN A 205 -8.08 29.29 16.05
N LYS A 206 -8.94 29.24 15.02
CA LYS A 206 -10.06 28.28 14.96
C LYS A 206 -9.55 26.84 14.95
N THR A 207 -8.47 26.58 14.19
CA THR A 207 -7.83 25.27 14.11
C THR A 207 -7.17 24.89 15.43
N ASP A 208 -6.44 25.81 16.08
CA ASP A 208 -5.82 25.60 17.39
C ASP A 208 -6.87 25.22 18.43
N ARG A 209 -7.97 25.98 18.50
CA ARG A 209 -9.10 25.70 19.40
C ARG A 209 -9.65 24.29 19.19
N LEU A 210 -9.90 23.90 17.94
CA LEU A 210 -10.42 22.56 17.62
C LEU A 210 -9.41 21.46 17.99
N MET A 211 -8.16 21.60 17.54
CA MET A 211 -7.11 20.62 17.75
C MET A 211 -6.81 20.43 19.23
N SER A 212 -6.72 21.51 20.01
CA SER A 212 -6.51 21.44 21.45
C SER A 212 -7.67 20.73 22.16
N ALA A 213 -8.93 21.04 21.81
CA ALA A 213 -10.09 20.40 22.43
C ALA A 213 -10.12 18.88 22.15
N VAL A 214 -9.84 18.46 20.91
CA VAL A 214 -9.81 17.06 20.52
C VAL A 214 -8.61 16.33 21.16
N LEU A 215 -7.42 16.90 21.09
CA LEU A 215 -6.20 16.28 21.62
C LEU A 215 -6.28 16.10 23.14
N GLU A 216 -6.77 17.10 23.86
CA GLU A 216 -6.93 17.06 25.31
C GLU A 216 -7.90 15.94 25.73
N ALA A 217 -9.11 15.90 25.13
CA ALA A 217 -10.10 14.88 25.42
C ALA A 217 -9.60 13.46 25.09
N VAL A 218 -8.98 13.28 23.92
CA VAL A 218 -8.46 11.98 23.48
C VAL A 218 -7.32 11.51 24.37
N ARG A 219 -6.35 12.37 24.70
CA ARG A 219 -5.18 12.01 25.52
C ARG A 219 -5.56 11.72 26.98
N ALA A 220 -6.57 12.41 27.51
CA ALA A 220 -7.03 12.24 28.88
C ALA A 220 -7.83 10.94 29.06
N LEU A 221 -8.72 10.61 28.11
CA LEU A 221 -9.71 9.54 28.29
C LEU A 221 -9.34 8.22 27.59
N THR A 222 -8.41 8.23 26.63
CA THR A 222 -8.06 7.00 25.89
C THR A 222 -7.03 6.16 26.67
N PRO A 223 -7.30 4.87 26.93
CA PRO A 223 -6.34 3.98 27.58
C PRO A 223 -5.03 3.87 26.82
N ARG A 224 -3.91 3.68 27.54
CA ARG A 224 -2.58 3.53 26.96
C ARG A 224 -2.07 2.09 27.08
N ALA A 225 -1.46 1.59 26.01
CA ALA A 225 -0.75 0.31 26.03
C ALA A 225 0.75 0.53 26.20
N LYS A 226 1.38 -0.38 26.97
CA LYS A 226 2.83 -0.59 27.05
C LYS A 226 3.19 -1.92 26.37
N PRO A 227 3.20 -1.98 25.02
CA PRO A 227 3.44 -3.22 24.30
C PRO A 227 4.88 -3.70 24.54
N SER A 228 5.03 -4.91 25.10
CA SER A 228 6.33 -5.58 25.21
C SER A 228 6.79 -6.11 23.84
N PRO A 229 8.11 -6.08 23.53
CA PRO A 229 8.66 -6.72 22.32
C PRO A 229 8.33 -8.21 22.20
N TYR A 230 8.05 -8.88 23.32
CA TYR A 230 7.72 -10.31 23.37
C TYR A 230 6.21 -10.59 23.24
N ALA A 231 5.37 -9.55 23.14
CA ALA A 231 3.93 -9.70 23.05
C ALA A 231 3.52 -10.36 21.72
N LYS A 232 2.82 -11.49 21.81
CA LYS A 232 2.30 -12.22 20.64
C LYS A 232 0.79 -12.01 20.57
N ARG A 233 0.27 -11.62 19.41
CA ARG A 233 -1.16 -11.30 19.22
C ARG A 233 -2.11 -12.46 19.47
N TRP A 234 -1.63 -13.69 19.29
CA TRP A 234 -2.39 -14.92 19.52
C TRP A 234 -2.20 -15.48 20.94
N TRP A 235 -1.39 -14.82 21.78
CA TRP A 235 -1.12 -15.27 23.14
C TRP A 235 -2.23 -14.84 24.08
N THR A 236 -2.77 -15.81 24.83
CA THR A 236 -3.87 -15.61 25.77
C THR A 236 -3.42 -15.88 27.20
N HIS A 237 -4.24 -15.48 28.17
CA HIS A 237 -4.02 -15.80 29.57
C HIS A 237 -3.95 -17.33 29.78
N ASP A 238 -4.84 -18.10 29.14
CA ASP A 238 -4.83 -19.58 29.19
C ASP A 238 -3.48 -20.17 28.80
N LEU A 239 -2.85 -19.65 27.74
CA LEU A 239 -1.53 -20.13 27.29
C LEU A 239 -0.42 -19.81 28.31
N THR A 240 -0.54 -18.69 29.02
CA THR A 240 0.36 -18.38 30.14
C THR A 240 0.21 -19.41 31.26
N GLN A 241 -1.02 -19.78 31.62
CA GLN A 241 -1.29 -20.78 32.65
C GLN A 241 -0.75 -22.16 32.24
N LEU A 242 -1.02 -22.60 31.01
CA LEU A 242 -0.50 -23.88 30.49
C LEU A 242 1.03 -23.90 30.44
N ARG A 243 1.68 -22.77 30.11
CA ARG A 243 3.15 -22.65 30.16
C ARG A 243 3.67 -22.84 31.58
N HIS A 244 3.00 -22.26 32.59
CA HIS A 244 3.41 -22.42 33.99
C HIS A 244 3.28 -23.88 34.45
N ILE A 245 2.16 -24.53 34.13
CA ILE A 245 1.92 -25.95 34.43
C ILE A 245 3.01 -26.83 33.77
N TYR A 246 3.26 -26.64 32.48
CA TYR A 246 4.33 -27.35 31.76
C TYR A 246 5.71 -27.12 32.38
N THR A 247 6.05 -25.87 32.70
CA THR A 247 7.36 -25.50 33.26
C THR A 247 7.55 -26.12 34.64
N TYR A 248 6.52 -26.08 35.49
CA TYR A 248 6.52 -26.68 36.81
C TYR A 248 6.81 -28.19 36.75
N TRP A 249 6.04 -28.94 35.96
CA TRP A 249 6.21 -30.40 35.86
C TRP A 249 7.54 -30.79 35.22
N ARG A 250 8.01 -30.03 34.23
CA ARG A 250 9.32 -30.24 33.60
C ARG A 250 10.46 -30.05 34.61
N ASN A 251 10.44 -28.96 35.38
CA ASN A 251 11.49 -28.65 36.34
C ASN A 251 11.50 -29.69 37.47
N ARG A 252 10.32 -30.05 37.99
CA ARG A 252 10.17 -31.09 39.02
C ARG A 252 10.69 -32.45 38.56
N ALA A 253 10.33 -32.90 37.35
CA ALA A 253 10.80 -34.17 36.81
C ALA A 253 12.34 -34.21 36.60
N ARG A 254 12.96 -33.07 36.31
CA ARG A 254 14.42 -32.95 36.12
C ARG A 254 15.18 -32.87 37.44
N ALA A 255 14.69 -32.11 38.41
CA ALA A 255 15.28 -32.03 39.74
C ALA A 255 15.38 -33.41 40.38
N VAL A 256 14.31 -34.21 40.29
CA VAL A 256 14.28 -35.59 40.79
C VAL A 256 15.28 -36.50 40.04
N ARG A 257 15.44 -36.32 38.73
CA ARG A 257 16.43 -37.06 37.94
C ARG A 257 17.87 -36.73 38.34
N ARG A 258 18.17 -35.45 38.60
CA ARG A 258 19.52 -35.04 39.05
C ARG A 258 19.83 -35.49 40.47
N ALA A 259 18.82 -35.65 41.31
CA ALA A 259 18.96 -36.28 42.64
C ALA A 259 19.14 -37.81 42.59
N GLY A 260 19.41 -38.40 41.41
CA GLY A 260 19.60 -39.85 41.23
C GLY A 260 18.32 -40.69 41.33
N GLN A 261 17.14 -40.07 41.46
CA GLN A 261 15.88 -40.79 41.67
C GLN A 261 15.13 -41.05 40.36
N ASN A 262 14.71 -42.29 40.14
CA ASN A 262 13.99 -42.69 38.92
C ASN A 262 12.47 -42.56 39.08
N ALA A 263 11.90 -41.42 38.68
CA ALA A 263 10.45 -41.16 38.77
C ALA A 263 9.76 -41.14 37.39
N LYS A 264 9.50 -42.32 36.81
CA LYS A 264 8.80 -42.46 35.51
C LYS A 264 7.45 -41.74 35.46
N GLY A 265 6.68 -41.73 36.56
CA GLY A 265 5.38 -41.06 36.66
C GLY A 265 5.44 -39.54 36.44
N LEU A 266 6.39 -38.86 37.11
CA LEU A 266 6.62 -37.42 36.91
C LEU A 266 7.05 -37.10 35.46
N GLY A 267 7.83 -38.00 34.85
CA GLY A 267 8.19 -37.90 33.43
C GLY A 267 6.97 -37.94 32.50
N ASN A 268 6.00 -38.81 32.78
CA ASN A 268 4.76 -38.91 31.99
C ASN A 268 3.85 -37.69 32.18
N THR A 269 3.71 -37.17 33.41
CA THR A 269 2.95 -35.94 33.68
C THR A 269 3.57 -34.74 32.96
N ALA A 270 4.90 -34.61 32.98
CA ALA A 270 5.60 -33.57 32.23
C ALA A 270 5.39 -33.68 30.71
N LYS A 271 5.35 -34.91 30.16
CA LYS A 271 5.04 -35.15 28.74
C LYS A 271 3.59 -34.79 28.40
N ALA A 272 2.62 -35.11 29.26
CA ALA A 272 1.21 -34.78 29.07
C ALA A 272 0.98 -33.26 29.09
N ALA A 273 1.52 -32.56 30.10
CA ALA A 273 1.45 -31.09 30.19
C ALA A 273 2.15 -30.41 29.00
N ALA A 274 3.26 -30.98 28.52
CA ALA A 274 3.91 -30.51 27.30
C ALA A 274 2.99 -30.68 26.08
N LYS A 275 2.35 -31.84 25.91
CA LYS A 275 1.44 -32.10 24.79
C LYS A 275 0.29 -31.09 24.78
N GLU A 276 -0.41 -30.93 25.90
CA GLU A 276 -1.54 -30.01 26.04
C GLU A 276 -1.16 -28.57 25.71
N TYR A 277 -0.05 -28.08 26.26
CA TYR A 277 0.46 -26.75 25.97
C TYR A 277 0.78 -26.55 24.48
N HIS A 278 1.45 -27.51 23.83
CA HIS A 278 1.80 -27.40 22.41
C HIS A 278 0.57 -27.53 21.48
N ASP A 279 -0.41 -28.34 21.85
CA ASP A 279 -1.67 -28.49 21.12
C ASP A 279 -2.52 -27.22 21.23
N ALA A 280 -2.63 -26.63 22.42
CA ALA A 280 -3.30 -25.35 22.64
C ALA A 280 -2.63 -24.21 21.85
N ILE A 281 -1.30 -24.17 21.79
CA ILE A 281 -0.57 -23.22 20.92
C ILE A 281 -0.99 -23.40 19.46
N ARG A 282 -1.06 -24.64 18.97
CA ARG A 282 -1.41 -24.94 17.57
C ARG A 282 -2.83 -24.47 17.25
N GLN A 283 -3.78 -24.76 18.13
CA GLN A 283 -5.18 -24.35 17.98
C GLN A 283 -5.33 -22.82 18.02
N ARG A 284 -4.73 -22.15 19.01
CA ARG A 284 -4.79 -20.68 19.13
C ARG A 284 -4.15 -19.98 17.94
N LYS A 285 -3.01 -20.47 17.43
CA LYS A 285 -2.41 -19.95 16.19
C LYS A 285 -3.35 -20.10 15.00
N ASN A 286 -3.99 -21.27 14.84
CA ASN A 286 -4.90 -21.53 13.72
C ASN A 286 -6.13 -20.60 13.77
N ASN A 287 -6.80 -20.52 14.93
CA ASN A 287 -7.97 -19.66 15.11
C ASN A 287 -7.63 -18.19 14.91
N HIS A 288 -6.50 -17.73 15.45
CA HIS A 288 -6.03 -16.36 15.22
C HIS A 288 -5.86 -16.05 13.74
N TRP A 289 -5.25 -16.94 12.95
CA TRP A 289 -5.10 -16.73 11.51
C TRP A 289 -6.43 -16.75 10.77
N LYS A 290 -7.36 -17.65 11.15
CA LYS A 290 -8.71 -17.69 10.57
C LYS A 290 -9.47 -16.39 10.82
N GLU A 291 -9.49 -15.90 12.06
CA GLU A 291 -10.14 -14.64 12.45
C GLU A 291 -9.44 -13.44 11.81
N PHE A 292 -8.10 -13.41 11.81
CA PHE A 292 -7.32 -12.32 11.23
C PHE A 292 -7.57 -12.17 9.72
N LEU A 293 -7.66 -13.29 8.99
CA LEU A 293 -7.86 -13.30 7.55
C LEU A 293 -9.34 -13.32 7.11
N ALA A 294 -10.28 -13.51 8.05
CA ALA A 294 -11.71 -13.31 7.77
C ALA A 294 -12.01 -11.86 7.33
N ASP A 295 -11.20 -10.91 7.83
CA ASP A 295 -11.15 -9.55 7.32
C ASP A 295 -10.17 -9.46 6.14
N ASN A 296 -10.73 -9.29 4.94
CA ASN A 296 -9.98 -9.17 3.68
C ASN A 296 -8.93 -8.05 3.71
N ASP A 297 -9.10 -7.01 4.53
CA ASP A 297 -8.11 -5.93 4.65
C ASP A 297 -6.78 -6.39 5.27
N ASN A 298 -6.80 -7.49 6.01
CA ASN A 298 -5.62 -8.05 6.67
C ASN A 298 -4.78 -8.95 5.76
N ILE A 299 -5.26 -9.30 4.57
CA ILE A 299 -4.50 -10.09 3.57
C ILE A 299 -3.15 -9.42 3.26
N TRP A 300 -3.14 -8.11 3.08
CA TRP A 300 -1.91 -7.36 2.78
C TRP A 300 -0.96 -7.25 3.98
N LYS A 301 -1.50 -7.27 5.21
CA LYS A 301 -0.68 -7.32 6.42
C LYS A 301 -0.05 -8.70 6.59
N ALA A 302 -0.81 -9.76 6.32
CA ALA A 302 -0.31 -11.12 6.26
C ALA A 302 0.81 -11.25 5.22
N ALA A 303 0.61 -10.70 4.01
CA ALA A 303 1.63 -10.63 2.97
C ALA A 303 2.95 -10.04 3.48
N LYS A 304 2.86 -8.91 4.21
CA LYS A 304 4.04 -8.25 4.78
C LYS A 304 4.74 -9.11 5.83
N TYR A 305 4.00 -9.91 6.61
CA TYR A 305 4.58 -10.82 7.60
C TYR A 305 5.32 -12.01 7.00
N MET A 306 5.07 -12.36 5.74
CA MET A 306 5.73 -13.50 5.08
C MET A 306 7.06 -13.16 4.43
N LYS A 307 7.34 -11.87 4.19
CA LYS A 307 8.61 -11.42 3.61
C LYS A 307 9.72 -11.54 4.64
N SER A 308 10.91 -11.94 4.21
CA SER A 308 12.11 -11.96 5.06
C SER A 308 12.41 -10.54 5.59
N GLY A 309 12.92 -10.47 6.83
CA GLY A 309 13.18 -9.20 7.53
C GLY A 309 14.09 -8.23 6.78
N ASP A 310 15.00 -8.74 5.95
CA ASP A 310 15.96 -7.93 5.17
C ASP A 310 15.30 -7.12 4.04
N GLU A 311 14.15 -7.57 3.54
CA GLU A 311 13.36 -6.84 2.52
C GLU A 311 12.29 -5.90 3.11
N ALA A 312 12.22 -5.76 4.44
CA ALA A 312 11.27 -4.86 5.05
C ALA A 312 11.61 -3.40 4.67
N ALA A 313 10.62 -2.68 4.11
CA ALA A 313 10.76 -1.27 3.74
C ALA A 313 11.21 -0.33 4.89
N PHE A 314 11.11 -0.80 6.14
CA PHE A 314 11.40 -0.10 7.40
C PHE A 314 12.66 -0.68 8.08
N GLY A 315 13.76 -0.82 7.36
CA GLY A 315 15.03 -1.25 7.92
C GLY A 315 15.74 -0.14 8.68
N LYS A 316 16.70 -0.50 9.56
CA LYS A 316 17.61 0.45 10.21
C LYS A 316 18.40 1.21 9.13
N VAL A 317 18.48 2.54 9.26
CA VAL A 317 19.34 3.38 8.43
C VAL A 317 20.78 3.17 8.92
N PRO A 318 21.68 2.62 8.09
CA PRO A 318 23.09 2.48 8.44
C PRO A 318 23.77 3.85 8.43
N GLN A 319 25.04 3.90 8.86
CA GLN A 319 25.87 5.09 8.63
C GLN A 319 25.88 5.43 7.15
N LEU A 320 25.67 6.72 6.85
CA LEU A 320 25.57 7.20 5.49
C LEU A 320 26.93 7.76 5.05
N VAL A 321 27.28 7.54 3.78
CA VAL A 321 28.46 8.14 3.17
C VAL A 321 28.09 9.52 2.66
N LYS A 322 28.79 10.55 3.17
CA LYS A 322 28.66 11.95 2.76
C LYS A 322 29.35 12.18 1.40
N ALA A 323 29.09 13.33 0.79
CA ALA A 323 29.68 13.69 -0.50
C ALA A 323 31.22 13.78 -0.50
N ASP A 324 31.83 14.03 0.67
CA ASP A 324 33.28 14.09 0.88
C ASP A 324 33.93 12.71 1.10
N GLY A 325 33.14 11.62 1.08
CA GLY A 325 33.61 10.26 1.31
C GLY A 325 33.66 9.84 2.79
N THR A 326 33.37 10.74 3.74
CA THR A 326 33.31 10.41 5.16
C THR A 326 31.97 9.77 5.54
N ALA A 327 31.96 8.99 6.64
CA ALA A 327 30.74 8.38 7.16
C ALA A 327 30.09 9.27 8.23
N THR A 328 28.76 9.30 8.28
CA THR A 328 28.02 9.99 9.36
C THR A 328 28.31 9.36 10.71
N THR A 329 28.59 10.20 11.72
CA THR A 329 28.97 9.74 13.07
C THR A 329 27.82 9.74 14.07
N SER A 330 26.69 10.35 13.73
CA SER A 330 25.52 10.50 14.62
C SER A 330 24.19 10.43 13.87
N HIS A 331 23.10 10.15 14.60
CA HIS A 331 21.74 10.19 14.04
C HIS A 331 21.38 11.60 13.50
N LYS A 332 21.93 12.66 14.09
CA LYS A 332 21.74 14.04 13.62
C LYS A 332 22.36 14.23 12.23
N GLU A 333 23.60 13.81 12.05
CA GLU A 333 24.27 13.89 10.74
C GLU A 333 23.55 13.04 9.68
N GLN A 334 23.06 11.84 10.04
CA GLN A 334 22.26 11.01 9.14
C GLN A 334 20.97 11.70 8.71
N ALA A 335 20.27 12.34 9.66
CA ALA A 335 19.05 13.10 9.39
C ALA A 335 19.32 14.27 8.43
N GLU A 336 20.41 15.00 8.64
CA GLU A 336 20.84 16.13 7.80
C GLU A 336 21.17 15.69 6.38
N GLU A 337 21.98 14.65 6.22
CA GLU A 337 22.36 14.10 4.91
C GLU A 337 21.13 13.60 4.14
N LEU A 338 20.20 12.91 4.81
CA LEU A 338 18.95 12.48 4.18
C LEU A 338 18.08 13.66 3.75
N LEU A 339 17.89 14.66 4.61
CA LEU A 339 17.08 15.84 4.29
C LEU A 339 17.66 16.62 3.12
N ALA A 340 18.97 16.89 3.14
CA ALA A 340 19.67 17.57 2.06
C ALA A 340 19.52 16.81 0.74
N LYS A 341 19.59 15.47 0.77
CA LYS A 341 19.42 14.65 -0.43
C LYS A 341 17.98 14.57 -0.92
N PHE A 342 17.01 14.59 -0.02
CA PHE A 342 15.59 14.50 -0.34
C PHE A 342 15.01 15.81 -0.88
N PHE A 343 15.50 16.95 -0.39
CA PHE A 343 15.04 18.28 -0.78
C PHE A 343 16.22 19.11 -1.30
N PRO A 344 16.77 18.77 -2.47
CA PRO A 344 17.83 19.57 -3.07
C PRO A 344 17.29 20.96 -3.45
N PRO A 345 18.13 22.00 -3.45
CA PRO A 345 17.74 23.32 -3.93
C PRO A 345 17.33 23.27 -5.40
N LEU A 346 16.47 24.20 -5.81
CA LEU A 346 16.17 24.43 -7.22
C LEU A 346 17.44 24.92 -7.95
N PRO A 347 17.52 24.75 -9.29
CA PRO A 347 18.57 25.38 -10.08
C PRO A 347 18.59 26.91 -9.90
N ASP A 348 19.78 27.51 -9.91
CA ASP A 348 19.99 28.95 -9.71
C ASP A 348 19.30 29.81 -10.79
N THR A 349 19.12 29.25 -11.99
CA THR A 349 18.45 29.93 -13.11
C THR A 349 17.33 29.05 -13.64
N ILE A 350 16.10 29.57 -13.62
CA ILE A 350 14.93 28.96 -14.25
C ILE A 350 14.44 29.91 -15.32
N GLU A 351 14.55 29.51 -16.59
CA GLU A 351 14.14 30.32 -17.74
C GLU A 351 12.64 30.66 -17.68
N ASP A 352 12.25 31.83 -18.16
CA ASP A 352 10.84 32.25 -18.18
C ASP A 352 9.99 31.38 -19.14
N GLU A 353 8.72 31.16 -18.78
CA GLU A 353 7.80 30.39 -19.61
C GLU A 353 7.24 31.19 -20.80
N GLY A 354 7.42 32.52 -20.79
CA GLY A 354 6.85 33.44 -21.78
C GLY A 354 5.33 33.63 -21.63
N PRO A 355 4.72 34.47 -22.48
CA PRO A 355 3.28 34.71 -22.44
C PRO A 355 2.50 33.44 -22.82
N ARG A 356 1.47 33.13 -22.04
CA ARG A 356 0.63 31.92 -22.19
C ARG A 356 -0.81 32.29 -22.48
N GLN A 357 -1.42 31.54 -23.40
CA GLN A 357 -2.86 31.63 -23.61
C GLN A 357 -3.58 31.16 -22.35
N GLN A 358 -4.27 32.08 -21.69
CA GLN A 358 -5.05 31.77 -20.49
C GLN A 358 -6.44 31.29 -20.88
N ARG A 359 -6.84 30.13 -20.35
CA ARG A 359 -8.23 29.69 -20.39
C ARG A 359 -9.05 30.46 -19.36
N ALA A 360 -10.33 30.67 -19.65
CA ALA A 360 -11.26 31.21 -18.66
C ALA A 360 -11.28 30.32 -17.40
N PRO A 361 -11.31 30.90 -16.19
CA PRO A 361 -11.41 30.13 -14.96
C PRO A 361 -12.68 29.27 -14.92
N VAL A 362 -12.55 28.02 -14.51
CA VAL A 362 -13.71 27.12 -14.32
C VAL A 362 -14.47 27.49 -13.05
N THR A 363 -15.79 27.51 -13.09
CA THR A 363 -16.59 27.77 -11.89
C THR A 363 -16.54 26.58 -10.92
N MET A 364 -16.27 26.85 -9.65
CA MET A 364 -16.37 25.88 -8.55
C MET A 364 -17.21 26.51 -7.43
N PRO A 365 -18.29 25.84 -6.97
CA PRO A 365 -19.12 26.36 -5.88
C PRO A 365 -18.47 26.16 -4.51
N ASP A 366 -19.11 26.71 -3.49
CA ASP A 366 -18.65 26.65 -2.10
C ASP A 366 -18.54 25.21 -1.58
N LEU A 367 -17.71 25.03 -0.55
CA LEU A 367 -17.51 23.73 0.08
C LEU A 367 -18.75 23.28 0.85
N THR A 368 -19.22 22.06 0.59
CA THR A 368 -20.34 21.45 1.30
C THR A 368 -19.88 20.49 2.40
N LEU A 369 -20.71 20.31 3.44
CA LEU A 369 -20.46 19.34 4.51
C LEU A 369 -20.32 17.91 3.96
N GLU A 370 -21.18 17.56 2.99
CA GLU A 370 -21.26 16.23 2.42
C GLU A 370 -19.97 15.84 1.68
N GLU A 371 -19.31 16.80 1.01
CA GLU A 371 -18.00 16.58 0.39
C GLU A 371 -16.94 16.19 1.42
N VAL A 372 -16.88 16.92 2.54
CA VAL A 372 -15.92 16.66 3.61
C VAL A 372 -16.20 15.31 4.26
N GLU A 373 -17.47 15.04 4.58
CA GLU A 373 -17.92 13.79 5.16
C GLU A 373 -17.57 12.60 4.26
N ARG A 374 -17.86 12.69 2.96
CA ARG A 374 -17.54 11.63 2.00
C ARG A 374 -16.04 11.32 1.96
N GLN A 375 -15.18 12.34 1.95
CA GLN A 375 -13.73 12.16 1.94
C GLN A 375 -13.20 11.59 3.25
N LEU A 376 -13.74 12.02 4.40
CA LEU A 376 -13.39 11.46 5.70
C LEU A 376 -13.77 9.96 5.78
N TRP A 377 -14.95 9.56 5.30
CA TRP A 377 -15.39 8.16 5.32
C TRP A 377 -14.59 7.29 4.37
N ALA A 378 -14.21 7.81 3.20
CA ALA A 378 -13.34 7.14 2.24
C ALA A 378 -11.90 6.93 2.76
N THR A 379 -11.46 7.78 3.70
CA THR A 379 -10.11 7.69 4.28
C THR A 379 -9.94 6.42 5.13
N LYS A 380 -8.81 5.74 4.97
CA LYS A 380 -8.49 4.50 5.72
C LYS A 380 -8.26 4.80 7.20
N SER A 381 -9.11 4.23 8.06
CA SER A 381 -9.22 4.57 9.48
C SER A 381 -7.93 4.42 10.30
N TRP A 382 -7.08 3.42 9.99
CA TRP A 382 -5.94 3.01 10.81
C TRP A 382 -4.57 3.30 10.17
N LYS A 383 -4.49 4.24 9.23
CA LYS A 383 -3.21 4.67 8.65
C LYS A 383 -2.42 5.48 9.68
N ALA A 384 -1.09 5.48 9.53
CA ALA A 384 -0.19 6.23 10.41
C ALA A 384 -0.55 7.73 10.33
N PRO A 385 -0.75 8.40 11.48
CA PRO A 385 -1.01 9.82 11.54
C PRO A 385 0.27 10.64 11.32
N GLY A 386 0.11 11.96 11.17
CA GLY A 386 1.22 12.91 11.24
C GLY A 386 1.66 13.16 12.69
N GLU A 387 2.23 14.33 12.93
CA GLU A 387 2.77 14.74 14.24
C GLU A 387 1.70 14.85 15.33
N ASP A 388 0.45 15.13 14.96
CA ASP A 388 -0.68 15.20 15.89
C ASP A 388 -1.00 13.86 16.59
N GLY A 389 -0.54 12.73 16.04
CA GLY A 389 -0.84 11.40 16.56
C GLY A 389 -2.31 10.96 16.38
N LEU A 390 -3.10 11.67 15.57
CA LEU A 390 -4.55 11.43 15.40
C LEU A 390 -4.85 10.72 14.07
N PRO A 391 -5.05 9.39 14.08
CA PRO A 391 -5.45 8.65 12.87
C PRO A 391 -6.89 8.98 12.45
N ALA A 392 -7.25 8.66 11.20
CA ALA A 392 -8.57 9.02 10.65
C ALA A 392 -9.75 8.41 11.42
N ILE A 393 -9.55 7.30 12.14
CA ILE A 393 -10.56 6.76 13.05
C ILE A 393 -10.98 7.76 14.14
N VAL A 394 -10.06 8.59 14.65
CA VAL A 394 -10.39 9.60 15.67
C VAL A 394 -11.40 10.58 15.09
N TRP A 395 -11.09 11.16 13.92
CA TRP A 395 -11.97 12.11 13.22
C TRP A 395 -13.33 11.51 12.87
N LYS A 396 -13.40 10.24 12.47
CA LYS A 396 -14.67 9.54 12.23
C LYS A 396 -15.51 9.39 13.50
N GLN A 397 -14.87 9.15 14.65
CA GLN A 397 -15.56 8.93 15.92
C GLN A 397 -15.99 10.25 16.58
N VAL A 398 -15.23 11.33 16.39
CA VAL A 398 -15.56 12.66 16.93
C VAL A 398 -16.40 13.52 15.98
N TRP A 399 -16.64 13.05 14.75
CA TRP A 399 -17.37 13.80 13.73
C TRP A 399 -18.71 14.39 14.19
N PRO A 400 -19.57 13.67 14.94
CA PRO A 400 -20.84 14.22 15.41
C PRO A 400 -20.67 15.52 16.20
N SER A 401 -19.56 15.67 16.92
CA SER A 401 -19.26 16.85 17.73
C SER A 401 -18.51 17.96 16.99
N VAL A 402 -17.78 17.66 15.91
CA VAL A 402 -16.85 18.63 15.27
C VAL A 402 -17.18 19.00 13.83
N LYS A 403 -18.16 18.35 13.20
CA LYS A 403 -18.43 18.47 11.75
C LYS A 403 -18.65 19.90 11.27
N HIS A 404 -19.30 20.74 12.08
CA HIS A 404 -19.58 22.14 11.72
C HIS A 404 -18.35 23.03 11.91
N ASP A 405 -17.58 22.85 12.99
CA ASP A 405 -16.31 23.56 13.19
C ASP A 405 -15.31 23.22 12.06
N VAL A 406 -15.20 21.94 11.70
CA VAL A 406 -14.33 21.49 10.61
C VAL A 406 -14.74 22.13 9.27
N LEU A 407 -16.04 22.13 8.95
CA LEU A 407 -16.52 22.75 7.72
C LEU A 407 -16.21 24.25 7.68
N ALA A 408 -16.49 24.97 8.77
CA ALA A 408 -16.24 26.41 8.86
C ALA A 408 -14.73 26.73 8.72
N ILE A 409 -13.85 25.92 9.31
CA ILE A 409 -12.39 26.05 9.14
C ILE A 409 -11.99 25.79 7.69
N PHE A 410 -12.54 24.76 7.05
CA PHE A 410 -12.18 24.41 5.67
C PHE A 410 -12.66 25.47 4.66
N GLN A 411 -13.88 26.00 4.85
CA GLN A 411 -14.41 27.10 4.03
C GLN A 411 -13.54 28.35 4.17
N ALA A 412 -13.31 28.81 5.41
CA ALA A 412 -12.45 29.97 5.68
C ALA A 412 -11.02 29.77 5.14
N SER A 413 -10.45 28.57 5.31
CA SER A 413 -9.13 28.22 4.75
C SER A 413 -9.09 28.40 3.22
N LEU A 414 -10.09 27.88 2.50
CA LEU A 414 -10.15 27.99 1.03
C LEU A 414 -10.43 29.42 0.54
N GLU A 415 -11.29 30.16 1.24
CA GLU A 415 -11.66 31.54 0.91
C GLU A 415 -10.49 32.52 1.12
N GLU A 416 -9.87 32.45 2.31
CA GLU A 416 -8.73 33.28 2.70
C GLU A 416 -7.42 32.83 2.00
N GLY A 417 -7.36 31.58 1.51
CA GLY A 417 -6.16 31.02 0.88
C GLY A 417 -5.06 30.66 1.89
N VAL A 418 -5.44 30.32 3.13
CA VAL A 418 -4.51 30.07 4.24
C VAL A 418 -4.59 28.60 4.68
N ILE A 419 -3.46 28.00 5.04
CA ILE A 419 -3.40 26.64 5.60
C ILE A 419 -2.84 26.70 7.02
N PRO A 420 -3.50 26.10 8.02
CA PRO A 420 -2.97 26.02 9.38
C PRO A 420 -1.56 25.43 9.47
N ASP A 421 -0.73 25.97 10.36
CA ASP A 421 0.66 25.59 10.55
C ASP A 421 0.82 24.09 10.85
N GLN A 422 -0.11 23.52 11.62
CA GLN A 422 -0.10 22.09 11.94
C GLN A 422 -0.29 21.18 10.72
N TRP A 423 -0.90 21.69 9.64
CA TRP A 423 -1.10 20.95 8.39
C TRP A 423 0.06 21.15 7.42
N ARG A 424 0.89 22.19 7.63
CA ARG A 424 2.12 22.43 6.85
C ARG A 424 3.28 21.53 7.31
N HIS A 425 3.30 21.12 8.57
CA HIS A 425 4.33 20.25 9.13
C HIS A 425 4.27 18.80 8.61
N ALA A 426 5.41 18.21 8.27
CA ALA A 426 5.54 16.83 7.82
C ALA A 426 6.52 16.01 8.69
N ARG A 427 6.05 14.88 9.22
CA ARG A 427 6.94 13.88 9.83
C ARG A 427 7.45 12.91 8.77
N ILE A 428 8.72 13.01 8.41
CA ILE A 428 9.37 12.26 7.32
C ILE A 428 9.89 10.92 7.84
N ILE A 429 9.49 9.84 7.17
CA ILE A 429 9.99 8.49 7.40
C ILE A 429 10.79 8.01 6.17
N PRO A 430 12.10 7.73 6.30
CA PRO A 430 12.90 7.18 5.22
C PRO A 430 12.55 5.70 4.98
N LEU A 431 12.20 5.36 3.73
CA LEU A 431 11.94 3.98 3.31
C LEU A 431 13.00 3.48 2.33
N LYS A 432 13.42 2.22 2.49
CA LYS A 432 14.35 1.55 1.56
C LYS A 432 13.78 1.52 0.13
N LYS A 433 14.55 2.00 -0.85
CA LYS A 433 14.25 1.74 -2.27
C LYS A 433 14.57 0.26 -2.56
N PRO A 434 13.63 -0.51 -3.12
CA PRO A 434 13.86 -1.94 -3.33
C PRO A 434 14.97 -2.21 -4.36
N GLY A 435 15.77 -3.25 -4.11
CA GLY A 435 16.80 -3.73 -5.02
C GLY A 435 17.99 -2.78 -5.22
N LYS A 436 18.37 -2.06 -4.16
CA LYS A 436 19.63 -1.32 -4.11
C LYS A 436 20.70 -2.19 -3.46
N ASP A 437 21.89 -2.17 -4.06
CA ASP A 437 23.04 -2.96 -3.61
C ASP A 437 23.67 -2.35 -2.36
N ASP A 438 23.65 -1.01 -2.25
CA ASP A 438 24.21 -0.27 -1.13
C ASP A 438 23.17 0.70 -0.53
N TYR A 439 22.87 0.52 0.76
CA TYR A 439 21.96 1.36 1.55
C TYR A 439 22.68 2.37 2.45
N THR A 440 24.01 2.43 2.42
CA THR A 440 24.80 3.52 3.02
C THR A 440 24.69 4.82 2.21
N ILE A 441 24.18 4.75 0.97
CA ILE A 441 23.98 5.91 0.11
C ILE A 441 22.59 6.50 0.38
N ALA A 442 22.50 7.79 0.72
CA ALA A 442 21.22 8.49 0.94
C ALA A 442 20.22 8.36 -0.23
N LYS A 443 20.72 8.33 -1.49
CA LYS A 443 19.93 8.09 -2.72
C LYS A 443 19.17 6.75 -2.70
N ALA A 444 19.58 5.77 -1.88
CA ALA A 444 18.91 4.48 -1.72
C ALA A 444 17.62 4.55 -0.87
N TRP A 445 17.28 5.71 -0.30
CA TRP A 445 16.11 5.92 0.55
C TRP A 445 15.07 6.82 -0.12
N ARG A 446 13.80 6.71 0.28
CA ARG A 446 12.67 7.55 -0.14
C ARG A 446 12.05 8.25 1.07
N PRO A 447 11.80 9.57 1.00
CA PRO A 447 11.03 10.25 2.04
C PRO A 447 9.54 9.91 1.90
N ILE A 448 8.89 9.52 2.99
CA ILE A 448 7.43 9.51 3.09
C ILE A 448 7.01 10.58 4.09
N SER A 449 6.19 11.52 3.65
CA SER A 449 5.64 12.59 4.48
C SER A 449 4.36 12.10 5.17
N LEU A 450 4.40 11.98 6.49
CA LEU A 450 3.21 11.81 7.32
C LEU A 450 2.67 13.20 7.69
N LEU A 451 1.51 13.55 7.13
CA LEU A 451 0.83 14.83 7.33
C LEU A 451 -0.35 14.67 8.31
N ALA A 452 -0.78 15.79 8.91
CA ALA A 452 -1.96 15.83 9.78
C ALA A 452 -3.19 15.27 9.07
N THR A 453 -3.91 14.36 9.73
CA THR A 453 -4.98 13.61 9.07
C THR A 453 -6.12 14.51 8.62
N LEU A 454 -6.47 15.52 9.41
CA LEU A 454 -7.53 16.46 9.08
C LEU A 454 -7.20 17.30 7.84
N GLY A 455 -5.97 17.84 7.76
CA GLY A 455 -5.48 18.55 6.57
C GLY A 455 -5.55 17.69 5.31
N LYS A 456 -5.21 16.39 5.40
CA LYS A 456 -5.36 15.45 4.28
C LYS A 456 -6.80 15.25 3.81
N VAL A 457 -7.79 15.43 4.68
CA VAL A 457 -9.21 15.38 4.28
C VAL A 457 -9.51 16.57 3.37
N LEU A 458 -9.10 17.79 3.75
CA LEU A 458 -9.25 18.97 2.90
C LEU A 458 -8.49 18.82 1.57
N GLU A 459 -7.24 18.35 1.62
CA GLU A 459 -6.46 18.05 0.42
C GLU A 459 -7.17 17.03 -0.50
N SER A 460 -7.87 16.03 0.06
CA SER A 460 -8.64 15.04 -0.72
C SER A 460 -9.87 15.66 -1.38
N VAL A 461 -10.57 16.57 -0.69
CA VAL A 461 -11.70 17.32 -1.24
C VAL A 461 -11.23 18.17 -2.42
N VAL A 462 -10.17 18.95 -2.23
CA VAL A 462 -9.58 19.79 -3.29
C VAL A 462 -9.11 18.94 -4.47
N ALA A 463 -8.45 17.81 -4.21
CA ALA A 463 -8.01 16.89 -5.26
C ALA A 463 -9.18 16.33 -6.08
N GLU A 464 -10.31 16.00 -5.44
CA GLU A 464 -11.51 15.52 -6.12
C GLU A 464 -12.15 16.62 -6.99
N ARG A 465 -12.23 17.86 -6.49
CA ARG A 465 -12.72 19.03 -7.24
C ARG A 465 -11.87 19.32 -8.48
N ILE A 466 -10.55 19.38 -8.33
CA ILE A 466 -9.63 19.58 -9.47
C ILE A 466 -9.74 18.40 -10.44
N SER A 467 -9.79 17.16 -9.95
CA SER A 467 -9.93 15.98 -10.80
C SER A 467 -11.23 16.00 -11.60
N HIS A 468 -12.34 16.45 -11.01
CA HIS A 468 -13.59 16.64 -11.74
C HIS A 468 -13.43 17.68 -12.84
N ALA A 469 -12.90 18.87 -12.53
CA ALA A 469 -12.68 19.92 -13.52
C ALA A 469 -11.77 19.46 -14.68
N VAL A 470 -10.71 18.71 -14.38
CA VAL A 470 -9.79 18.15 -15.38
C VAL A 470 -10.51 17.25 -16.39
N GLU A 471 -11.36 16.35 -15.92
CA GLU A 471 -12.07 15.40 -16.79
C GLU A 471 -13.26 16.04 -17.51
N THR A 472 -13.97 16.96 -16.86
CA THR A 472 -15.14 17.66 -17.44
C THR A 472 -14.74 18.68 -18.50
N TYR A 473 -13.71 19.49 -18.24
CA TYR A 473 -13.30 20.60 -19.11
C TYR A 473 -12.06 20.32 -19.95
N GLY A 474 -11.49 19.11 -19.86
CA GLY A 474 -10.31 18.72 -20.64
C GLY A 474 -9.09 19.60 -20.35
N LEU A 475 -8.78 19.82 -19.07
CA LEU A 475 -7.70 20.74 -18.65
C LEU A 475 -6.29 20.15 -18.84
N LEU A 476 -6.17 18.82 -18.87
CA LEU A 476 -4.91 18.09 -19.01
C LEU A 476 -4.84 17.29 -20.31
N PRO A 477 -3.62 17.07 -20.87
CA PRO A 477 -3.43 16.28 -22.08
C PRO A 477 -4.05 14.89 -22.00
N THR A 478 -4.64 14.43 -23.11
CA THR A 478 -5.29 13.11 -23.19
C THR A 478 -4.32 11.95 -23.07
N ASN A 479 -3.00 12.17 -23.13
CA ASN A 479 -2.00 11.12 -23.14
C ASN A 479 -1.34 10.90 -21.76
N HIS A 480 -1.82 11.61 -20.73
CA HIS A 480 -1.42 11.38 -19.35
C HIS A 480 -2.27 10.23 -18.77
N PHE A 481 -1.65 9.11 -18.40
CA PHE A 481 -2.34 7.92 -17.87
C PHE A 481 -2.25 7.77 -16.35
N GLY A 482 -1.17 8.26 -15.74
CA GLY A 482 -0.96 8.19 -14.30
C GLY A 482 -1.90 9.10 -13.51
N ALA A 483 -2.24 8.71 -12.28
CA ALA A 483 -3.04 9.49 -11.32
C ALA A 483 -4.40 10.03 -11.82
N ARG A 484 -4.95 9.47 -12.90
CA ARG A 484 -6.24 9.87 -13.47
C ARG A 484 -7.27 8.74 -13.47
N LYS A 485 -8.53 9.12 -13.37
CA LYS A 485 -9.67 8.19 -13.39
C LYS A 485 -9.77 7.52 -14.77
N GLN A 486 -10.17 6.24 -14.78
CA GLN A 486 -10.33 5.41 -15.99
C GLN A 486 -9.10 5.28 -16.90
N ARG A 487 -7.91 5.54 -16.36
CA ARG A 487 -6.63 5.40 -17.04
C ARG A 487 -5.75 4.42 -16.28
N SER A 488 -4.99 3.59 -16.99
CA SER A 488 -4.09 2.61 -16.38
C SER A 488 -2.76 2.49 -17.12
N ALA A 489 -1.75 1.98 -16.42
CA ALA A 489 -0.45 1.67 -17.02
C ALA A 489 -0.58 0.64 -18.15
N GLU A 490 -1.47 -0.35 -17.98
CA GLU A 490 -1.74 -1.37 -18.99
C GLU A 490 -2.34 -0.77 -20.26
N GLN A 491 -3.26 0.18 -20.13
CA GLN A 491 -3.82 0.92 -21.27
C GLN A 491 -2.76 1.73 -22.03
N ALA A 492 -1.84 2.39 -21.31
CA ALA A 492 -0.74 3.14 -21.92
C ALA A 492 0.20 2.21 -22.71
N LEU A 493 0.51 1.02 -22.16
CA LEU A 493 1.33 0.01 -22.84
C LEU A 493 0.64 -0.57 -24.09
N VAL A 494 -0.67 -0.84 -24.01
CA VAL A 494 -1.45 -1.31 -25.16
C VAL A 494 -1.49 -0.26 -26.28
N LEU A 495 -1.64 1.02 -25.92
CA LEU A 495 -1.55 2.14 -26.87
C LEU A 495 -0.20 2.15 -27.59
N LEU A 496 0.90 2.19 -26.83
CA LEU A 496 2.26 2.18 -27.39
C LEU A 496 2.49 0.96 -28.29
N GLN A 497 2.07 -0.23 -27.82
CA GLN A 497 2.21 -1.46 -28.57
C GLN A 497 1.45 -1.42 -29.90
N GLU A 498 0.21 -0.93 -29.94
CA GLU A 498 -0.54 -0.83 -31.19
C GLU A 498 0.16 0.09 -32.21
N HIS A 499 0.76 1.20 -31.74
CA HIS A 499 1.58 2.06 -32.60
C HIS A 499 2.83 1.34 -33.15
N ILE A 500 3.53 0.56 -32.32
CA ILE A 500 4.69 -0.24 -32.76
C ILE A 500 4.28 -1.25 -33.84
N PHE A 501 3.21 -2.00 -33.62
CA PHE A 501 2.71 -2.96 -34.60
C PHE A 501 2.23 -2.27 -35.89
N SER A 502 1.62 -1.09 -35.78
CA SER A 502 1.23 -0.27 -36.94
C SER A 502 2.41 0.18 -37.78
N ALA A 503 3.49 0.63 -37.12
CA ALA A 503 4.74 0.98 -37.80
C ALA A 503 5.35 -0.25 -38.50
N TRP A 504 5.39 -1.41 -37.86
CA TRP A 504 5.93 -2.63 -38.48
C TRP A 504 5.15 -3.08 -39.72
N ARG A 505 3.82 -2.92 -39.71
CA ARG A 505 2.97 -3.16 -40.89
C ARG A 505 3.33 -2.24 -42.06
N SER A 506 3.74 -1.02 -41.75
CA SER A 506 4.23 -0.02 -42.72
C SER A 506 5.72 -0.18 -43.05
N ARG A 507 6.36 -1.26 -42.58
CA ARG A 507 7.82 -1.45 -42.65
C ARG A 507 8.59 -0.26 -42.07
N HIS A 508 8.12 0.30 -40.97
CA HIS A 508 8.81 1.37 -40.24
C HIS A 508 9.42 0.84 -38.94
N VAL A 509 10.38 1.60 -38.41
CA VAL A 509 10.99 1.47 -37.09
C VAL A 509 10.36 2.50 -36.17
N VAL A 510 10.02 2.09 -34.95
CA VAL A 510 9.67 3.05 -33.87
C VAL A 510 10.90 3.26 -33.03
N SER A 511 11.44 4.48 -33.02
CA SER A 511 12.47 4.88 -32.07
C SER A 511 11.79 5.53 -30.88
N LEU A 512 12.15 5.13 -29.67
CA LEU A 512 11.53 5.61 -28.44
C LEU A 512 12.61 6.06 -27.46
N VAL A 513 12.34 7.16 -26.77
CA VAL A 513 13.13 7.67 -25.64
C VAL A 513 12.24 7.72 -24.39
N SER A 514 12.77 7.22 -23.28
CA SER A 514 12.13 7.24 -21.97
C SER A 514 12.96 8.08 -21.01
N PHE A 515 12.31 9.01 -20.31
CA PHE A 515 12.93 9.92 -19.34
C PHE A 515 12.39 9.63 -17.93
N ASP A 516 13.24 9.85 -16.92
CA ASP A 516 12.91 9.75 -15.49
C ASP A 516 13.25 11.09 -14.82
N VAL A 517 12.26 11.73 -14.20
CA VAL A 517 12.44 13.03 -13.52
C VAL A 517 13.11 12.79 -12.16
N LYS A 518 14.26 13.43 -11.93
CA LYS A 518 14.99 13.36 -10.66
C LYS A 518 14.14 13.97 -9.55
N GLY A 519 13.85 13.18 -8.52
CA GLY A 519 13.16 13.69 -7.33
C GLY A 519 11.77 14.28 -7.62
N ALA A 520 11.05 13.75 -8.62
CA ALA A 520 9.78 14.23 -9.16
C ALA A 520 8.96 15.18 -8.26
N TYR A 521 8.36 14.68 -7.17
CA TYR A 521 7.51 15.50 -6.29
C TYR A 521 8.27 16.59 -5.55
N ASN A 522 9.44 16.27 -4.97
CA ASN A 522 10.22 17.21 -4.17
C ASN A 522 10.89 18.29 -5.04
N GLY A 523 11.13 18.01 -6.32
CA GLY A 523 11.74 18.92 -7.29
C GLY A 523 10.77 19.86 -8.01
N VAL A 524 9.49 19.93 -7.61
CA VAL A 524 8.51 20.81 -8.26
C VAL A 524 8.73 22.27 -7.86
N CYS A 525 9.04 23.13 -8.83
CA CYS A 525 9.00 24.58 -8.66
C CYS A 525 7.54 25.06 -8.54
N LYS A 526 7.19 25.67 -7.39
CA LYS A 526 5.81 26.07 -7.09
C LYS A 526 5.30 27.17 -8.02
N GLU A 527 6.16 28.13 -8.37
CA GLU A 527 5.82 29.27 -9.23
C GLU A 527 5.38 28.77 -10.62
N ARG A 528 6.15 27.84 -11.19
CA ARG A 528 5.84 27.22 -12.49
C ARG A 528 4.58 26.36 -12.44
N LEU A 529 4.35 25.65 -11.33
CA LEU A 529 3.11 24.93 -11.12
C LEU A 529 1.90 25.88 -11.14
N LEU A 530 1.93 26.97 -10.36
CA LEU A 530 0.84 27.92 -10.27
C LEU A 530 0.55 28.60 -11.62
N GLN A 531 1.60 29.01 -12.35
CA GLN A 531 1.47 29.57 -13.70
C GLN A 531 0.79 28.57 -14.68
N ARG A 532 1.21 27.30 -14.67
CA ARG A 532 0.62 26.22 -15.49
C ARG A 532 -0.85 25.97 -15.14
N MET A 533 -1.19 26.00 -13.86
CA MET A 533 -2.57 25.82 -13.38
C MET A 533 -3.47 26.99 -13.79
N LYS A 534 -2.98 28.23 -13.63
CA LYS A 534 -3.69 29.45 -14.06
C LYS A 534 -3.97 29.43 -15.57
N ALA A 535 -2.95 29.15 -16.37
CA ALA A 535 -3.09 29.09 -17.83
C ALA A 535 -4.13 28.04 -18.28
N ARG A 536 -4.30 26.97 -17.50
CA ARG A 536 -5.27 25.89 -17.75
C ARG A 536 -6.65 26.14 -17.14
N GLY A 537 -6.91 27.31 -16.55
CA GLY A 537 -8.24 27.72 -16.10
C GLY A 537 -8.59 27.33 -14.66
N ILE A 538 -7.60 27.07 -13.80
CA ILE A 538 -7.86 26.93 -12.36
C ILE A 538 -8.13 28.32 -11.73
N PRO A 539 -9.17 28.47 -10.89
CA PRO A 539 -9.53 29.77 -10.29
C PRO A 539 -8.46 30.35 -9.36
N GLU A 540 -8.32 31.67 -9.37
CA GLU A 540 -7.33 32.41 -8.58
C GLU A 540 -7.44 32.13 -7.06
N GLY A 541 -8.66 32.04 -6.52
CA GLY A 541 -8.86 31.71 -5.10
C GLY A 541 -8.26 30.37 -4.71
N LEU A 542 -8.45 29.35 -5.55
CA LEU A 542 -7.86 28.04 -5.34
C LEU A 542 -6.33 28.03 -5.55
N LEU A 543 -5.83 28.85 -6.48
CA LEU A 543 -4.38 29.01 -6.68
C LEU A 543 -3.69 29.61 -5.45
N ARG A 544 -4.29 30.60 -4.77
CA ARG A 544 -3.77 31.14 -3.51
C ARG A 544 -3.66 30.06 -2.44
N TRP A 545 -4.69 29.23 -2.30
CA TRP A 545 -4.66 28.12 -1.35
C TRP A 545 -3.59 27.06 -1.71
N ILE A 546 -3.39 26.77 -3.00
CA ILE A 546 -2.32 25.86 -3.47
C ILE A 546 -0.92 26.47 -3.23
N ASP A 547 -0.77 27.78 -3.35
CA ASP A 547 0.48 28.46 -2.99
C ASP A 547 0.80 28.29 -1.50
N ALA A 548 -0.19 28.49 -0.63
CA ALA A 548 -0.06 28.20 0.81
C ALA A 548 0.23 26.72 1.10
N PHE A 549 -0.27 25.79 0.29
CA PHE A 549 0.02 24.35 0.39
C PHE A 549 1.49 24.02 0.12
N CYS A 550 2.13 24.74 -0.81
CA CYS A 550 3.52 24.53 -1.20
C CYS A 550 4.51 25.37 -0.35
N SER A 551 4.03 26.42 0.33
CA SER A 551 4.87 27.40 1.02
C SER A 551 5.02 27.14 2.52
N GLU A 552 6.09 27.70 3.12
CA GLU A 552 6.36 27.69 4.58
C GLU A 552 6.25 26.32 5.24
N ARG A 553 6.68 25.27 4.54
CA ARG A 553 6.60 23.92 5.07
C ARG A 553 7.73 23.67 6.05
N THR A 554 7.44 22.89 7.08
CA THR A 554 8.43 22.40 8.03
C THR A 554 8.40 20.88 8.08
N ALA A 555 9.51 20.27 8.49
CA ALA A 555 9.56 18.83 8.67
C ALA A 555 10.51 18.40 9.80
N THR A 556 10.16 17.25 10.38
CA THR A 556 11.03 16.42 11.21
C THR A 556 11.34 15.13 10.45
N ILE A 557 12.52 14.55 10.60
CA ILE A 557 12.84 13.22 10.06
C ILE A 557 13.08 12.23 11.19
N VAL A 558 12.53 11.02 11.07
CA VAL A 558 12.73 9.95 12.05
C VAL A 558 13.75 8.96 11.52
N VAL A 559 14.92 8.90 12.16
CA VAL A 559 16.00 7.96 11.85
C VAL A 559 16.18 7.01 13.03
N ASN A 560 16.03 5.70 12.78
CA ASN A 560 16.23 4.66 13.80
C ASN A 560 15.42 4.86 15.11
N GLY A 561 14.24 5.47 15.01
CA GLY A 561 13.36 5.75 16.15
C GLY A 561 13.63 7.09 16.85
N GLN A 562 14.66 7.83 16.46
CA GLN A 562 14.95 9.18 16.95
C GLN A 562 14.45 10.23 15.96
N SER A 563 13.76 11.25 16.46
CA SER A 563 13.33 12.39 15.66
C SER A 563 14.41 13.46 15.61
N SER A 564 14.63 14.06 14.44
CA SER A 564 15.37 15.30 14.33
C SER A 564 14.60 16.48 14.93
N GLU A 565 15.29 17.60 15.09
CA GLU A 565 14.65 18.91 15.25
C GLU A 565 13.77 19.25 14.05
N SER A 566 12.76 20.08 14.28
CA SER A 566 11.93 20.64 13.21
C SER A 566 12.74 21.63 12.38
N ARG A 567 12.67 21.51 11.05
CA ARG A 567 13.38 22.40 10.13
C ARG A 567 12.47 22.96 9.06
N PRO A 568 12.69 24.21 8.62
CA PRO A 568 12.02 24.72 7.44
C PRO A 568 12.48 23.95 6.19
N LEU A 569 11.56 23.80 5.25
CA LEU A 569 11.79 23.27 3.91
C LEU A 569 11.52 24.39 2.91
N PRO A 570 12.51 25.26 2.61
CA PRO A 570 12.33 26.38 1.69
C PRO A 570 11.81 25.93 0.32
N GLN A 571 12.27 24.76 -0.11
CA GLN A 571 11.80 24.08 -1.32
C GLN A 571 11.27 22.68 -0.97
N ALA A 572 10.06 22.64 -0.44
CA ALA A 572 9.41 21.37 -0.07
C ALA A 572 8.85 20.60 -1.28
N GLY A 573 8.68 21.27 -2.43
CA GLY A 573 7.97 20.73 -3.58
C GLY A 573 6.56 20.25 -3.19
N LEU A 574 6.15 19.11 -3.72
CA LEU A 574 4.88 18.46 -3.40
C LEU A 574 5.08 17.35 -2.35
N PRO A 575 4.36 17.35 -1.20
CA PRO A 575 4.52 16.34 -0.17
C PRO A 575 4.23 14.91 -0.66
N GLN A 576 5.17 13.98 -0.46
CA GLN A 576 4.99 12.58 -0.84
C GLN A 576 4.12 11.84 0.18
N GLY A 577 2.83 11.73 -0.13
CA GLY A 577 1.83 11.11 0.75
C GLY A 577 0.53 11.92 0.85
N SER A 578 0.54 13.17 0.34
CA SER A 578 -0.66 13.96 0.14
C SER A 578 -1.52 13.40 -1.01
N PRO A 579 -2.86 13.34 -0.84
CA PRO A 579 -3.79 13.00 -1.91
C PRO A 579 -3.87 14.07 -3.02
N LEU A 580 -3.43 15.31 -2.77
CA LEU A 580 -3.45 16.41 -3.72
C LEU A 580 -2.22 16.44 -4.63
N SER A 581 -1.04 16.07 -4.11
CA SER A 581 0.22 16.08 -4.87
C SER A 581 0.15 15.40 -6.25
N PRO A 582 -0.50 14.24 -6.44
CA PRO A 582 -0.53 13.58 -7.74
C PRO A 582 -1.19 14.42 -8.83
N ILE A 583 -2.33 15.07 -8.56
CA ILE A 583 -3.03 15.87 -9.58
C ILE A 583 -2.28 17.17 -9.89
N LEU A 584 -1.66 17.80 -8.88
CA LEU A 584 -0.80 18.97 -9.07
C LEU A 584 0.42 18.65 -9.94
N PHE A 585 1.06 17.49 -9.72
CA PHE A 585 2.17 17.06 -10.55
C PHE A 585 1.78 16.89 -12.04
N LEU A 586 0.53 16.50 -12.32
CA LEU A 586 0.06 16.41 -13.71
C LEU A 586 -0.05 17.78 -14.38
N PHE A 587 -0.44 18.82 -13.65
CA PHE A 587 -0.40 20.20 -14.15
C PHE A 587 1.03 20.64 -14.38
N PHE A 588 1.94 20.29 -13.45
CA PHE A 588 3.35 20.58 -13.60
C PHE A 588 3.90 19.99 -14.89
N ASN A 589 3.75 18.70 -15.19
CA ASN A 589 4.36 18.13 -16.40
C ASN A 589 3.47 18.15 -17.67
N ALA A 590 2.29 18.78 -17.62
CA ALA A 590 1.33 18.77 -18.73
C ALA A 590 1.94 19.19 -20.08
N ASP A 591 2.74 20.25 -20.09
CA ASP A 591 3.28 20.85 -21.32
C ASP A 591 4.33 19.94 -22.00
N LEU A 592 5.06 19.15 -21.21
CA LEU A 592 5.98 18.14 -21.72
C LEU A 592 5.22 17.05 -22.49
N VAL A 593 4.09 16.61 -21.94
CA VAL A 593 3.28 15.48 -22.45
C VAL A 593 2.34 15.90 -23.59
N GLN A 594 2.05 17.19 -23.71
CA GLN A 594 1.14 17.72 -24.72
C GLN A 594 1.74 17.59 -26.14
N THR A 595 1.52 16.42 -26.74
CA THR A 595 1.93 16.08 -28.10
C THR A 595 0.82 15.25 -28.75
N GLN A 596 0.46 15.55 -30.00
CA GLN A 596 -0.52 14.74 -30.72
C GLN A 596 0.06 13.36 -31.00
N ILE A 597 -0.74 12.31 -30.80
CA ILE A 597 -0.36 10.95 -31.17
C ILE A 597 -0.90 10.66 -32.56
N ASP A 598 -0.02 10.30 -33.48
CA ASP A 598 -0.36 9.96 -34.86
C ASP A 598 0.51 8.79 -35.39
N LYS A 599 0.56 8.65 -36.71
CA LYS A 599 1.36 7.60 -37.38
C LYS A 599 2.87 7.88 -37.38
N ASN A 600 3.28 9.12 -37.16
CA ASN A 600 4.65 9.59 -37.20
C ASN A 600 5.28 9.63 -35.80
N GLY A 601 4.49 9.76 -34.73
CA GLY A 601 5.02 9.77 -33.37
C GLY A 601 3.96 10.00 -32.30
N GLY A 602 4.43 10.16 -31.07
CA GLY A 602 3.57 10.41 -29.93
C GLY A 602 4.33 10.45 -28.62
N ALA A 603 3.61 10.78 -27.55
CA ALA A 603 4.14 10.74 -26.20
C ALA A 603 3.07 10.29 -25.21
N ILE A 604 3.50 9.56 -24.19
CA ILE A 604 2.69 9.15 -23.04
C ILE A 604 3.42 9.52 -21.75
N ALA A 605 2.66 9.76 -20.69
CA ALA A 605 3.21 9.88 -19.35
C ALA A 605 2.39 9.09 -18.33
N PHE A 606 3.08 8.56 -17.34
CA PHE A 606 2.48 7.97 -16.15
C PHE A 606 3.07 8.62 -14.91
N VAL A 607 2.45 9.70 -14.45
CA VAL A 607 3.04 10.57 -13.41
C VAL A 607 4.40 11.07 -13.91
N ASP A 608 5.51 10.65 -13.32
CA ASP A 608 6.88 11.06 -13.61
C ASP A 608 7.54 10.30 -14.77
N ASP A 609 7.07 9.09 -15.08
CA ASP A 609 7.56 8.31 -16.22
C ASP A 609 7.08 8.96 -17.54
N TYR A 610 7.97 9.66 -18.24
CA TYR A 610 7.69 10.26 -19.55
C TYR A 610 8.32 9.43 -20.67
N THR A 611 7.55 9.14 -21.71
CA THR A 611 8.02 8.36 -22.86
C THR A 611 7.49 8.94 -24.15
N ALA A 612 8.37 9.17 -25.12
CA ALA A 612 8.02 9.70 -26.41
C ALA A 612 8.72 8.93 -27.53
N TRP A 613 8.09 8.89 -28.71
CA TRP A 613 8.58 8.11 -29.83
C TRP A 613 8.31 8.78 -31.17
N VAL A 614 9.10 8.38 -32.15
CA VAL A 614 8.93 8.71 -33.57
C VAL A 614 8.97 7.43 -34.40
N SER A 615 8.32 7.46 -35.56
CA SER A 615 8.20 6.34 -36.49
C SER A 615 8.65 6.76 -37.88
N GLY A 616 9.46 5.93 -38.52
CA GLY A 616 10.01 6.21 -39.84
C GLY A 616 10.69 4.99 -40.46
N PRO A 617 11.19 5.08 -41.71
CA PRO A 617 11.70 3.93 -42.44
C PRO A 617 12.86 3.19 -41.76
N THR A 618 13.75 3.93 -41.08
CA THR A 618 14.94 3.40 -40.38
C THR A 618 15.21 4.15 -39.07
N ALA A 619 15.97 3.53 -38.15
CA ALA A 619 16.43 4.20 -36.94
C ALA A 619 17.25 5.48 -37.23
N GLN A 620 18.08 5.46 -38.29
CA GLN A 620 18.83 6.63 -38.74
C GLN A 620 17.90 7.78 -39.16
N SER A 621 16.84 7.50 -39.92
CA SER A 621 15.87 8.52 -40.32
C SER A 621 15.13 9.13 -39.12
N ASN A 622 14.95 8.33 -38.06
CA ASN A 622 14.30 8.76 -36.83
C ASN A 622 15.22 9.57 -35.90
N ARG A 623 16.54 9.60 -36.16
CA ARG A 623 17.54 10.22 -35.28
C ARG A 623 17.24 11.70 -35.03
N ARG A 624 16.92 12.47 -36.08
CA ARG A 624 16.50 13.88 -35.95
C ARG A 624 15.23 14.04 -35.11
N GLY A 625 14.27 13.13 -35.26
CA GLY A 625 13.03 13.15 -34.47
C GLY A 625 13.25 12.85 -32.99
N ILE A 626 14.12 11.89 -32.66
CA ILE A 626 14.53 11.64 -31.27
C ILE A 626 15.30 12.82 -30.70
N GLN A 627 16.21 13.41 -31.46
CA GLN A 627 16.94 14.60 -31.01
C GLN A 627 15.98 15.76 -30.73
N ALA A 628 15.00 16.02 -31.60
CA ALA A 628 13.98 17.03 -31.34
C ALA A 628 13.14 16.76 -30.08
N ILE A 629 12.86 15.49 -29.75
CA ILE A 629 12.21 15.11 -28.50
C ILE A 629 13.12 15.40 -27.29
N ILE A 630 14.40 15.07 -27.39
CA ILE A 630 15.40 15.34 -26.36
C ILE A 630 15.52 16.85 -26.14
N ASP A 631 15.66 17.63 -27.20
CA ASP A 631 15.79 19.09 -27.15
C ASP A 631 14.54 19.72 -26.52
N LYS A 632 13.33 19.25 -26.89
CA LYS A 632 12.06 19.68 -26.25
C LYS A 632 12.03 19.33 -24.76
N ALA A 633 12.52 18.16 -24.36
CA ALA A 633 12.57 17.75 -22.96
C ALA A 633 13.57 18.61 -22.18
N LEU A 634 14.76 18.85 -22.71
CA LEU A 634 15.78 19.70 -22.10
C LEU A 634 15.32 21.17 -22.00
N ASP A 635 14.62 21.67 -23.02
CA ASP A 635 13.99 22.98 -22.98
C ASP A 635 12.91 23.10 -21.89
N TRP A 636 12.09 22.06 -21.73
CA TRP A 636 11.15 21.99 -20.63
C TRP A 636 11.84 21.90 -19.26
N GLU A 637 12.95 21.18 -19.14
CA GLU A 637 13.78 21.12 -17.92
C GLU A 637 14.29 22.52 -17.53
N ARG A 638 14.87 23.28 -18.46
CA ARG A 638 15.36 24.64 -18.23
C ARG A 638 14.28 25.62 -17.75
N ARG A 639 13.07 25.51 -18.29
CA ARG A 639 11.92 26.38 -17.92
C ARG A 639 11.18 25.92 -16.66
N SER A 640 11.23 24.62 -16.33
CA SER A 640 10.46 24.06 -15.21
C SER A 640 11.22 24.04 -13.89
N GLY A 641 12.56 24.10 -13.93
CA GLY A 641 13.42 23.89 -12.76
C GLY A 641 13.57 22.42 -12.36
N ALA A 642 12.92 21.48 -13.07
CA ALA A 642 13.05 20.05 -12.82
C ALA A 642 14.15 19.43 -13.70
N THR A 643 14.89 18.46 -13.15
CA THR A 643 16.03 17.83 -13.83
C THR A 643 15.73 16.39 -14.23
N PHE A 644 16.11 15.95 -15.44
CA PHE A 644 16.08 14.52 -15.80
C PHE A 644 17.33 13.76 -15.29
N GLU A 645 17.15 12.50 -14.89
CA GLU A 645 18.26 11.59 -14.61
C GLU A 645 18.80 10.98 -15.92
N ALA A 646 19.89 11.55 -16.45
CA ALA A 646 20.52 11.10 -17.71
C ALA A 646 20.87 9.60 -17.69
N GLU A 647 21.46 9.10 -16.60
CA GLU A 647 21.78 7.66 -16.39
C GLU A 647 20.58 6.72 -16.57
N LYS A 648 19.37 7.19 -16.23
CA LYS A 648 18.13 6.40 -16.34
C LYS A 648 17.44 6.56 -17.69
N THR A 649 17.84 7.56 -18.47
CA THR A 649 17.30 7.78 -19.80
C THR A 649 17.63 6.57 -20.68
N ALA A 650 16.64 6.09 -21.43
CA ALA A 650 16.78 4.90 -22.24
C ALA A 650 16.21 5.15 -23.63
N ILE A 651 17.00 4.79 -24.65
CA ILE A 651 16.61 4.84 -26.06
C ILE A 651 16.50 3.40 -26.57
N ILE A 652 15.49 3.10 -27.36
CA ILE A 652 15.30 1.79 -27.99
C ILE A 652 14.68 1.94 -29.38
N HIS A 653 15.07 1.05 -30.31
CA HIS A 653 14.51 0.95 -31.65
C HIS A 653 13.67 -0.33 -31.76
N PHE A 654 12.35 -0.19 -31.84
CA PHE A 654 11.45 -1.33 -32.05
C PHE A 654 11.32 -1.64 -33.54
N THR A 655 11.86 -2.79 -33.95
CA THR A 655 11.81 -3.25 -35.34
C THR A 655 11.90 -4.77 -35.45
N ARG A 656 11.26 -5.31 -36.49
CA ARG A 656 11.41 -6.72 -36.90
C ARG A 656 12.46 -6.91 -38.01
N TYR A 657 13.06 -5.82 -38.47
CA TYR A 657 14.02 -5.77 -39.58
C TYR A 657 15.39 -5.34 -39.04
N THR A 658 16.34 -6.27 -39.01
CA THR A 658 17.66 -6.08 -38.37
C THR A 658 18.52 -5.01 -39.05
N GLY A 659 18.48 -4.91 -40.38
CA GLY A 659 19.24 -3.92 -41.15
C GLY A 659 18.72 -2.48 -41.10
N ARG A 660 17.86 -2.15 -40.12
CA ARG A 660 17.24 -0.82 -39.97
C ARG A 660 17.45 -0.22 -38.59
N VAL A 661 18.29 -0.86 -37.78
CA VAL A 661 18.70 -0.39 -36.46
C VAL A 661 19.92 0.52 -36.63
N ASP A 662 20.06 1.48 -35.73
CA ASP A 662 21.22 2.34 -35.58
C ASP A 662 21.75 2.13 -34.14
N SER A 663 23.06 2.04 -33.99
CA SER A 663 23.75 1.91 -32.70
C SER A 663 24.47 3.19 -32.29
N GLU A 664 24.44 4.23 -33.12
CA GLU A 664 25.05 5.52 -32.79
C GLU A 664 24.41 6.13 -31.53
N PRO A 665 25.21 6.55 -30.54
CA PRO A 665 24.67 7.13 -29.31
C PRO A 665 24.10 8.52 -29.54
N PHE A 666 23.17 8.91 -28.68
CA PHE A 666 22.65 10.28 -28.60
C PHE A 666 23.39 11.04 -27.50
N THR A 667 23.60 12.33 -27.69
CA THR A 667 24.21 13.20 -26.67
C THR A 667 23.12 13.84 -25.84
N ILE A 668 23.07 13.54 -24.55
CA ILE A 668 22.10 14.11 -23.59
C ILE A 668 22.90 14.70 -22.44
N LYS A 669 22.88 16.02 -22.28
CA LYS A 669 23.63 16.74 -21.23
C LYS A 669 25.13 16.38 -21.19
N GLY A 670 25.75 16.20 -22.36
CA GLY A 670 27.15 15.80 -22.50
C GLY A 670 27.42 14.30 -22.32
N GLU A 671 26.44 13.52 -21.85
CA GLU A 671 26.56 12.06 -21.73
C GLU A 671 26.16 11.36 -23.04
N ARG A 672 26.86 10.27 -23.37
CA ARG A 672 26.56 9.42 -24.53
C ARG A 672 25.59 8.31 -24.13
N VAL A 673 24.35 8.40 -24.62
CA VAL A 673 23.29 7.43 -24.38
C VAL A 673 23.15 6.50 -25.58
N PHE A 674 23.56 5.24 -25.42
CA PHE A 674 23.46 4.22 -26.45
C PHE A 674 22.06 3.60 -26.51
N PRO A 675 21.52 3.32 -27.72
CA PRO A 675 20.31 2.53 -27.88
C PRO A 675 20.44 1.14 -27.23
N LYS A 676 19.43 0.73 -26.48
CA LYS A 676 19.37 -0.56 -25.76
C LYS A 676 18.49 -1.54 -26.53
N ASP A 677 18.81 -2.83 -26.42
CA ASP A 677 17.96 -3.91 -26.97
C ASP A 677 16.69 -4.16 -26.17
N GLN A 678 16.65 -3.72 -24.91
CA GLN A 678 15.52 -3.87 -24.02
C GLN A 678 15.40 -2.68 -23.06
N VAL A 679 14.16 -2.30 -22.77
CA VAL A 679 13.84 -1.21 -21.83
C VAL A 679 12.68 -1.64 -20.94
N LYS A 680 12.67 -1.15 -19.70
CA LYS A 680 11.55 -1.34 -18.78
C LYS A 680 10.64 -0.12 -18.84
N ILE A 681 9.44 -0.27 -19.37
CA ILE A 681 8.42 0.78 -19.47
C ILE A 681 7.23 0.36 -18.61
N LEU A 682 6.82 1.20 -17.66
CA LEU A 682 5.66 0.99 -16.78
C LEU A 682 5.60 -0.43 -16.17
N GLY A 683 6.74 -0.95 -15.72
CA GLY A 683 6.81 -2.27 -15.09
C GLY A 683 7.00 -3.46 -16.03
N VAL A 684 6.89 -3.29 -17.35
CA VAL A 684 7.08 -4.34 -18.36
C VAL A 684 8.43 -4.17 -19.06
N ILE A 685 9.19 -5.27 -19.18
CA ILE A 685 10.43 -5.27 -19.95
C ILE A 685 10.11 -5.58 -21.42
N MET A 686 10.35 -4.61 -22.30
CA MET A 686 10.08 -4.69 -23.73
C MET A 686 11.41 -4.79 -24.48
N ASP A 687 11.64 -5.89 -25.20
CA ASP A 687 12.76 -6.00 -26.15
C ASP A 687 12.42 -5.38 -27.51
N SER A 688 13.43 -5.03 -28.30
CA SER A 688 13.30 -4.39 -29.61
C SER A 688 12.37 -5.12 -30.59
N ARG A 689 12.15 -6.42 -30.39
CA ARG A 689 11.27 -7.27 -31.22
C ARG A 689 9.99 -7.69 -30.50
N LEU A 690 9.74 -7.24 -29.27
CA LEU A 690 8.58 -7.59 -28.44
C LEU A 690 8.37 -9.11 -28.27
N HIS A 691 9.44 -9.84 -27.96
CA HIS A 691 9.39 -11.25 -27.57
C HIS A 691 9.12 -11.49 -26.07
N TYR A 692 9.38 -10.50 -25.21
CA TYR A 692 9.12 -10.49 -23.77
C TYR A 692 9.79 -11.63 -22.97
N LYS A 693 10.83 -12.28 -23.49
CA LYS A 693 11.50 -13.41 -22.83
C LYS A 693 11.97 -13.04 -21.41
N GLN A 694 12.67 -11.92 -21.27
CA GLN A 694 13.19 -11.46 -19.97
C GLN A 694 12.06 -11.04 -19.02
N HIS A 695 11.00 -10.41 -19.53
CA HIS A 695 9.82 -10.04 -18.73
C HIS A 695 9.13 -11.28 -18.14
N ILE A 696 8.87 -12.28 -18.99
CA ILE A 696 8.22 -13.53 -18.57
C ILE A 696 9.07 -14.27 -17.52
N ALA A 697 10.39 -14.37 -17.75
CA ALA A 697 11.30 -14.97 -16.79
C ALA A 697 11.27 -14.22 -15.44
N ARG A 698 11.32 -12.89 -15.45
CA ARG A 698 11.25 -12.06 -14.23
C ARG A 698 9.91 -12.21 -13.50
N ALA A 699 8.80 -12.23 -14.24
CA ALA A 699 7.46 -12.44 -13.67
C ALA A 699 7.34 -13.81 -13.02
N ALA A 700 7.85 -14.87 -13.68
CA ALA A 700 7.89 -16.22 -13.13
C ALA A 700 8.77 -16.31 -11.88
N THR A 701 9.97 -15.71 -11.86
CA THR A 701 10.85 -15.70 -10.67
C THR A 701 10.20 -14.98 -9.50
N LYS A 702 9.60 -13.80 -9.73
CA LYS A 702 8.89 -13.07 -8.66
C LYS A 702 7.66 -13.82 -8.17
N GLY A 703 6.88 -14.40 -9.09
CA GLY A 703 5.73 -15.24 -8.75
C GLY A 703 6.13 -16.47 -7.95
N LEU A 704 7.26 -17.10 -8.30
CA LEU A 704 7.83 -18.23 -7.57
C LEU A 704 8.21 -17.84 -6.14
N GLY A 705 8.87 -16.69 -5.96
CA GLY A 705 9.16 -16.14 -4.63
C GLY A 705 7.89 -15.97 -3.79
N ALA A 706 6.86 -15.33 -4.34
CA ALA A 706 5.57 -15.16 -3.67
C ALA A 706 4.87 -16.50 -3.37
N ALA A 707 4.97 -17.49 -4.26
CA ALA A 707 4.41 -18.83 -4.05
C ALA A 707 5.18 -19.61 -2.98
N MET A 708 6.50 -19.43 -2.89
CA MET A 708 7.33 -20.01 -1.82
C MET A 708 7.01 -19.39 -0.46
N GLU A 709 6.80 -18.07 -0.40
CA GLU A 709 6.32 -17.38 0.79
C GLU A 709 4.97 -17.94 1.26
N LEU A 710 4.03 -18.13 0.33
CA LEU A 710 2.74 -18.76 0.61
C LEU A 710 2.91 -20.19 1.15
N LYS A 711 3.81 -20.99 0.56
CA LYS A 711 4.07 -22.38 0.99
C LYS A 711 4.67 -22.48 2.39
N ARG A 712 5.29 -21.42 2.92
CA ARG A 712 5.79 -21.38 4.31
C ARG A 712 4.65 -21.35 5.34
N LEU A 713 3.44 -20.98 4.93
CA LEU A 713 2.26 -20.98 5.80
C LEU A 713 1.71 -22.40 5.98
N LYS A 714 2.15 -23.09 7.04
CA LYS A 714 1.63 -24.40 7.42
C LYS A 714 0.38 -24.27 8.30
N GLY A 715 -0.60 -25.17 8.11
CA GLY A 715 -1.76 -25.32 9.00
C GLY A 715 -2.94 -24.37 8.73
N MET A 716 -2.96 -23.70 7.58
CA MET A 716 -4.08 -22.85 7.14
C MET A 716 -5.14 -23.63 6.35
N ALA A 717 -6.37 -23.14 6.35
CA ALA A 717 -7.45 -23.72 5.56
C ALA A 717 -7.22 -23.47 4.05
N PRO A 718 -7.51 -24.44 3.16
CA PRO A 718 -7.33 -24.27 1.71
C PRO A 718 -8.05 -23.06 1.12
N SER A 719 -9.25 -22.72 1.61
CA SER A 719 -9.99 -21.53 1.17
C SER A 719 -9.22 -20.23 1.41
N THR A 720 -8.59 -20.10 2.58
CA THR A 720 -7.78 -18.95 2.96
C THR A 720 -6.48 -18.90 2.17
N THR A 721 -5.78 -20.02 2.02
CA THR A 721 -4.56 -20.10 1.21
C THR A 721 -4.84 -19.79 -0.26
N ARG A 722 -5.98 -20.23 -0.80
CA ARG A 722 -6.45 -19.89 -2.16
C ARG A 722 -6.71 -18.40 -2.34
N GLN A 723 -7.30 -17.77 -1.33
CA GLN A 723 -7.52 -16.33 -1.33
C GLN A 723 -6.19 -15.57 -1.34
N LEU A 724 -5.23 -15.99 -0.51
CA LEU A 724 -3.86 -15.46 -0.49
C LEU A 724 -3.15 -15.65 -1.83
N PHE A 725 -3.24 -16.83 -2.46
CA PHE A 725 -2.70 -17.09 -3.80
C PHE A 725 -3.27 -16.10 -4.84
N THR A 726 -4.60 -15.95 -4.86
CA THR A 726 -5.31 -15.08 -5.80
C THR A 726 -4.96 -13.61 -5.58
N ALA A 727 -4.70 -13.20 -4.33
CA ALA A 727 -4.40 -11.80 -3.98
C ALA A 727 -2.91 -11.43 -4.13
N MET A 728 -1.98 -12.37 -3.95
CA MET A 728 -0.54 -12.06 -3.82
C MET A 728 0.36 -12.73 -4.87
N VAL A 729 -0.01 -13.92 -5.34
CA VAL A 729 0.84 -14.69 -6.28
C VAL A 729 0.39 -14.43 -7.71
N ALA A 730 -0.90 -14.67 -8.01
CA ALA A 730 -1.43 -14.49 -9.37
C ALA A 730 -1.21 -13.07 -9.93
N PRO A 731 -1.46 -11.98 -9.18
CA PRO A 731 -1.30 -10.62 -9.73
C PRO A 731 0.15 -10.24 -10.08
N VAL A 732 1.14 -10.85 -9.41
CA VAL A 732 2.57 -10.62 -9.69
C VAL A 732 2.95 -11.19 -11.07
N VAL A 733 2.40 -12.35 -11.40
CA VAL A 733 2.63 -13.02 -12.68
C VAL A 733 1.78 -12.40 -13.78
N ASP A 734 0.50 -12.12 -13.49
CA ASP A 734 -0.50 -11.73 -14.49
C ASP A 734 -0.43 -10.23 -14.85
N TYR A 735 0.49 -9.45 -14.25
CA TYR A 735 0.61 -8.02 -14.50
C TYR A 735 0.85 -7.71 -15.98
N ALA A 736 -0.02 -6.86 -16.56
CA ALA A 736 0.00 -6.46 -17.96
C ALA A 736 -0.03 -7.62 -18.97
N SER A 737 -0.62 -8.77 -18.62
CA SER A 737 -0.68 -9.96 -19.49
C SER A 737 -1.23 -9.66 -20.87
N ASN A 738 -2.15 -8.70 -21.00
CA ASN A 738 -2.73 -8.29 -22.29
C ASN A 738 -1.69 -7.75 -23.29
N VAL A 739 -0.53 -7.30 -22.80
CA VAL A 739 0.56 -6.76 -23.61
C VAL A 739 1.49 -7.88 -24.10
N TRP A 740 1.80 -8.88 -23.26
CA TRP A 740 2.87 -9.85 -23.52
C TRP A 740 2.42 -11.30 -23.69
N MET A 741 1.17 -11.67 -23.34
CA MET A 741 0.72 -13.08 -23.40
C MET A 741 0.80 -13.68 -24.80
N HIS A 742 0.68 -12.87 -25.85
CA HIS A 742 0.81 -13.32 -27.25
C HIS A 742 2.20 -13.90 -27.59
N ALA A 743 3.21 -13.55 -26.79
CA ALA A 743 4.60 -14.00 -26.94
C ALA A 743 4.92 -15.24 -26.07
N CYS A 744 3.99 -15.69 -25.23
CA CYS A 744 4.11 -16.91 -24.44
C CYS A 744 4.08 -18.14 -25.35
N LYS A 745 5.26 -18.64 -25.71
CA LYS A 745 5.44 -19.94 -26.37
C LYS A 745 5.54 -21.07 -25.33
N THR A 746 5.36 -22.31 -25.76
CA THR A 746 5.35 -23.53 -24.93
C THR A 746 6.48 -23.59 -23.89
N VAL A 747 7.71 -23.24 -24.27
CA VAL A 747 8.89 -23.27 -23.37
C VAL A 747 8.81 -22.22 -22.25
N SER A 748 8.38 -20.99 -22.55
CA SER A 748 8.27 -19.91 -21.55
C SER A 748 7.05 -20.08 -20.64
N VAL A 749 6.01 -20.75 -21.14
CA VAL A 749 4.78 -21.08 -20.41
C VAL A 749 5.06 -22.05 -19.25
N TYR A 750 6.01 -22.99 -19.42
CA TYR A 750 6.42 -23.93 -18.36
C TYR A 750 6.86 -23.22 -17.07
N ALA A 751 7.63 -22.13 -17.17
CA ALA A 751 8.08 -21.38 -15.99
C ALA A 751 6.89 -20.77 -15.21
N ILE A 752 5.86 -20.33 -15.92
CA ILE A 752 4.64 -19.79 -15.31
C ILE A 752 3.80 -20.93 -14.69
N HIS A 753 3.65 -22.07 -15.38
CA HIS A 753 2.99 -23.26 -14.82
C HIS A 753 3.67 -23.76 -13.56
N ARG A 754 5.00 -23.64 -13.44
CA ARG A 754 5.71 -23.99 -12.21
C ARG A 754 5.24 -23.16 -11.02
N VAL A 755 5.04 -21.86 -11.19
CA VAL A 755 4.51 -20.97 -10.14
C VAL A 755 3.10 -21.41 -9.73
N GLN A 756 2.26 -21.66 -10.73
CA GLN A 756 0.88 -22.12 -10.54
C GLN A 756 0.82 -23.44 -9.78
N ARG A 757 1.63 -24.43 -10.18
CA ARG A 757 1.73 -25.74 -9.51
C ARG A 757 2.15 -25.60 -8.06
N ILE A 758 3.17 -24.80 -7.76
CA ILE A 758 3.64 -24.60 -6.39
C ILE A 758 2.58 -23.90 -5.53
N GLY A 759 1.87 -22.93 -6.11
CA GLY A 759 0.73 -22.29 -5.46
C GLY A 759 -0.41 -23.26 -5.18
N ALA A 760 -0.79 -24.09 -6.16
CA ALA A 760 -1.81 -25.12 -6.00
C ALA A 760 -1.43 -26.11 -4.89
N GLN A 761 -0.19 -26.63 -4.91
CA GLN A 761 0.35 -27.52 -3.87
C GLN A 761 0.34 -26.87 -2.48
N ALA A 762 0.61 -25.56 -2.39
CA ALA A 762 0.52 -24.84 -1.12
C ALA A 762 -0.93 -24.74 -0.60
N ILE A 763 -1.91 -24.62 -1.50
CA ILE A 763 -3.34 -24.56 -1.15
C ILE A 763 -3.84 -25.89 -0.60
N ILE A 764 -3.57 -26.99 -1.31
CA ILE A 764 -4.09 -28.32 -0.94
C ILE A 764 -3.19 -29.07 0.05
N GLY A 765 -1.95 -28.63 0.25
CA GLY A 765 -0.99 -29.28 1.14
C GLY A 765 -0.43 -30.60 0.59
N SER A 766 -0.38 -30.77 -0.74
CA SER A 766 -0.03 -32.04 -1.38
C SER A 766 1.48 -32.27 -1.54
N PHE A 767 1.84 -33.51 -1.87
CA PHE A 767 3.18 -33.90 -2.31
C PHE A 767 3.61 -33.19 -3.60
N THR A 768 4.92 -33.12 -3.82
CA THR A 768 5.53 -32.46 -4.99
C THR A 768 5.25 -33.17 -6.31
N SER A 769 4.89 -34.45 -6.26
CA SER A 769 4.64 -35.34 -7.41
C SER A 769 3.23 -35.22 -8.02
N VAL A 770 2.30 -34.50 -7.38
CA VAL A 770 0.92 -34.36 -7.89
C VAL A 770 0.92 -33.66 -9.25
N ALA A 771 0.17 -34.23 -10.20
CA ALA A 771 -0.02 -33.66 -11.53
C ALA A 771 -0.63 -32.26 -11.45
N THR A 772 -0.11 -31.31 -12.24
CA THR A 772 -0.51 -29.89 -12.16
C THR A 772 -2.02 -29.69 -12.36
N GLY A 773 -2.62 -30.36 -13.34
CA GLY A 773 -4.06 -30.22 -13.61
C GLY A 773 -4.93 -30.69 -12.45
N VAL A 774 -4.55 -31.80 -11.79
CA VAL A 774 -5.24 -32.30 -10.59
C VAL A 774 -5.08 -31.32 -9.43
N ALA A 775 -3.85 -30.83 -9.20
CA ALA A 775 -3.60 -29.85 -8.14
C ALA A 775 -4.39 -28.54 -8.36
N GLU A 776 -4.50 -28.06 -9.60
CA GLU A 776 -5.27 -26.87 -9.95
C GLU A 776 -6.78 -27.07 -9.72
N ALA A 777 -7.31 -28.23 -10.12
CA ALA A 777 -8.72 -28.59 -9.94
C ALA A 777 -9.08 -28.68 -8.45
N GLU A 778 -8.30 -29.42 -7.66
CA GLU A 778 -8.51 -29.59 -6.22
C GLU A 778 -8.30 -28.27 -5.45
N ALA A 779 -7.33 -27.45 -5.87
CA ALA A 779 -7.14 -26.11 -5.32
C ALA A 779 -8.27 -25.15 -5.71
N HIS A 780 -9.15 -25.52 -6.67
CA HIS A 780 -10.20 -24.68 -7.24
C HIS A 780 -9.66 -23.32 -7.73
N ILE A 781 -8.56 -23.36 -8.49
CA ILE A 781 -7.95 -22.18 -9.11
C ILE A 781 -8.08 -22.24 -10.62
N ALA A 782 -8.37 -21.09 -11.25
CA ALA A 782 -8.43 -21.00 -12.70
C ALA A 782 -7.05 -21.20 -13.32
N THR A 783 -7.01 -21.85 -14.49
CA THR A 783 -5.77 -22.05 -15.26
C THR A 783 -5.15 -20.70 -15.64
N ILE A 784 -3.86 -20.68 -15.94
CA ILE A 784 -3.16 -19.45 -16.38
C ILE A 784 -3.80 -18.87 -17.64
N HIS A 785 -4.15 -19.73 -18.60
CA HIS A 785 -4.79 -19.33 -19.85
C HIS A 785 -6.13 -18.62 -19.58
N ASP A 786 -6.97 -19.20 -18.73
CA ASP A 786 -8.26 -18.60 -18.37
C ASP A 786 -8.08 -17.26 -17.67
N ARG A 787 -7.09 -17.14 -16.78
CA ARG A 787 -6.83 -15.87 -16.09
C ARG A 787 -6.41 -14.78 -17.08
N PHE A 788 -5.51 -15.09 -18.01
CA PHE A 788 -5.07 -14.14 -19.03
C PHE A 788 -6.22 -13.73 -19.94
N TRP A 789 -7.03 -14.67 -20.43
CA TRP A 789 -8.17 -14.34 -21.27
C TRP A 789 -9.29 -13.62 -20.53
N ARG A 790 -9.53 -13.91 -19.25
CA ARG A 790 -10.44 -13.11 -18.42
C ARG A 790 -9.97 -11.65 -18.29
N ARG A 791 -8.67 -11.40 -18.22
CA ARG A 791 -8.10 -10.04 -18.23
C ARG A 791 -8.19 -9.39 -19.60
N ALA A 792 -8.02 -10.16 -20.68
CA ALA A 792 -8.12 -9.67 -22.05
C ALA A 792 -9.55 -9.25 -22.41
N SER A 793 -10.53 -10.10 -22.11
CA SER A 793 -11.95 -9.79 -22.29
C SER A 793 -12.38 -8.60 -21.43
N LYS A 794 -11.86 -8.52 -20.20
CA LYS A 794 -12.09 -7.36 -19.34
C LYS A 794 -11.54 -6.07 -19.96
N LEU A 795 -10.30 -6.09 -20.45
CA LEU A 795 -9.71 -4.93 -21.13
C LEU A 795 -10.53 -4.52 -22.35
N TRP A 796 -10.95 -5.49 -23.17
CA TRP A 796 -11.76 -5.24 -24.37
C TRP A 796 -13.07 -4.54 -24.04
N VAL A 797 -13.83 -5.08 -23.09
CA VAL A 797 -15.07 -4.49 -22.57
C VAL A 797 -14.81 -3.12 -21.96
N ASP A 798 -13.77 -2.99 -21.13
CA ASP A 798 -13.40 -1.73 -20.49
C ASP A 798 -13.16 -0.64 -21.54
N ILE A 799 -12.37 -0.91 -22.60
CA ILE A 799 -12.10 0.06 -23.68
C ILE A 799 -13.39 0.51 -24.37
N HIS A 800 -14.35 -0.38 -24.60
CA HIS A 800 -15.61 0.00 -25.26
C HIS A 800 -16.51 0.89 -24.38
N THR A 801 -16.38 0.76 -23.07
CA THR A 801 -17.10 1.60 -22.10
C THR A 801 -16.43 2.95 -21.81
N LEU A 802 -15.24 3.22 -22.36
CA LEU A 802 -14.55 4.49 -22.14
C LEU A 802 -15.17 5.62 -22.97
N PRO A 803 -15.11 6.87 -22.46
CA PRO A 803 -15.46 8.05 -23.23
C PRO A 803 -14.62 8.17 -24.51
N ARG A 804 -15.19 8.79 -25.55
CA ARG A 804 -14.50 9.02 -26.84
C ARG A 804 -13.26 9.91 -26.72
N THR A 805 -13.15 10.69 -25.65
CA THR A 805 -11.97 11.51 -25.33
C THR A 805 -10.76 10.69 -24.87
N ASN A 806 -10.94 9.42 -24.49
CA ASN A 806 -9.84 8.55 -24.09
C ASN A 806 -9.05 8.06 -25.32
N PRO A 807 -7.70 8.19 -25.35
CA PRO A 807 -6.90 7.83 -26.52
C PRO A 807 -7.01 6.34 -26.90
N VAL A 808 -7.22 5.44 -25.94
CA VAL A 808 -7.33 4.00 -26.21
C VAL A 808 -8.66 3.65 -26.89
N ARG A 809 -9.73 4.44 -26.66
CA ARG A 809 -10.99 4.28 -27.40
C ARG A 809 -10.80 4.54 -28.90
N ASN A 810 -9.92 5.49 -29.25
CA ASN A 810 -9.66 5.85 -30.64
C ASN A 810 -8.89 4.78 -31.43
N LEU A 811 -8.10 3.93 -30.74
CA LEU A 811 -7.43 2.79 -31.38
C LEU A 811 -8.40 1.86 -32.11
N LEU A 812 -9.63 1.72 -31.58
CA LEU A 812 -10.64 0.82 -32.15
C LEU A 812 -11.06 1.21 -33.56
N ARG A 813 -10.98 2.49 -33.93
CA ARG A 813 -11.30 2.98 -35.29
C ARG A 813 -10.31 2.48 -36.34
N GLY A 814 -9.09 2.12 -35.93
CA GLY A 814 -7.98 1.75 -36.82
C GLY A 814 -7.73 0.25 -36.96
N ILE A 815 -8.51 -0.61 -36.29
CA ILE A 815 -8.27 -2.06 -36.28
C ILE A 815 -8.74 -2.70 -37.59
N LYS A 816 -7.93 -2.58 -38.65
CA LYS A 816 -8.14 -3.29 -39.92
C LYS A 816 -7.69 -4.76 -39.83
N ALA A 817 -8.24 -5.61 -40.70
CA ALA A 817 -7.80 -7.00 -40.84
C ALA A 817 -6.43 -7.05 -41.53
N PHE A 818 -5.42 -7.62 -40.87
CA PHE A 818 -4.08 -7.77 -41.41
C PHE A 818 -3.60 -9.22 -41.24
N ARG A 819 -2.86 -9.72 -42.24
CA ARG A 819 -2.29 -11.08 -42.22
C ARG A 819 -0.92 -11.17 -41.54
N ARG A 820 -0.19 -10.06 -41.41
CA ARG A 820 1.16 -9.99 -40.78
C ARG A 820 1.18 -8.95 -39.67
N PHE A 821 2.04 -9.17 -38.66
CA PHE A 821 2.18 -8.32 -37.47
C PHE A 821 0.82 -8.04 -36.80
N ILE A 822 0.11 -9.12 -36.46
CA ILE A 822 -1.14 -9.06 -35.71
C ILE A 822 -0.82 -8.66 -34.27
N SER A 823 -1.31 -7.49 -33.85
CA SER A 823 -1.11 -6.99 -32.49
C SER A 823 -1.91 -7.79 -31.46
N PRO A 824 -1.53 -7.77 -30.17
CA PRO A 824 -2.29 -8.43 -29.12
C PRO A 824 -3.72 -7.89 -29.01
N LEU A 825 -3.89 -6.57 -29.11
CA LEU A 825 -5.22 -5.95 -29.12
C LEU A 825 -6.08 -6.48 -30.27
N ARG A 826 -5.51 -6.68 -31.47
CA ARG A 826 -6.24 -7.31 -32.58
C ARG A 826 -6.62 -8.76 -32.30
N ARG A 827 -5.72 -9.57 -31.71
CA ARG A 827 -6.05 -10.95 -31.33
C ARG A 827 -7.23 -11.00 -30.35
N ILE A 828 -7.23 -10.09 -29.38
CA ILE A 828 -8.34 -9.92 -28.44
C ILE A 828 -9.62 -9.52 -29.20
N ALA A 829 -9.52 -8.58 -30.13
CA ALA A 829 -10.64 -8.15 -30.96
C ALA A 829 -11.23 -9.28 -31.83
N ASP A 830 -10.38 -10.20 -32.32
CA ASP A 830 -10.81 -11.35 -33.12
C ASP A 830 -11.51 -12.41 -32.27
N VAL A 831 -11.03 -12.69 -31.06
CA VAL A 831 -11.68 -13.62 -30.12
C VAL A 831 -12.97 -13.03 -29.54
N CYS A 832 -12.98 -11.73 -29.23
CA CYS A 832 -14.14 -11.03 -28.69
C CYS A 832 -15.01 -10.39 -29.80
N ARG A 833 -15.04 -10.95 -31.01
CA ARG A 833 -15.73 -10.36 -32.16
C ARG A 833 -17.25 -10.30 -31.96
N GLU A 834 -17.81 -11.31 -31.31
CA GLU A 834 -19.24 -11.45 -30.99
C GLU A 834 -19.71 -10.51 -29.87
N VAL A 835 -18.79 -9.81 -29.20
CA VAL A 835 -19.16 -8.83 -28.18
C VAL A 835 -19.81 -7.61 -28.85
N PRO A 836 -21.04 -7.21 -28.46
CA PRO A 836 -21.72 -6.06 -29.06
C PRO A 836 -20.96 -4.77 -28.78
N LYS A 837 -20.53 -4.02 -29.81
CA LYS A 837 -19.59 -2.88 -29.67
C LYS A 837 -20.27 -1.51 -29.62
N ASP A 838 -21.34 -1.35 -30.40
CA ASP A 838 -21.99 -0.05 -30.64
C ASP A 838 -23.15 0.24 -29.69
N THR A 839 -23.64 -0.78 -28.99
CA THR A 839 -24.75 -0.67 -28.03
C THR A 839 -24.28 -0.63 -26.58
N MET A 840 -22.97 -0.55 -26.29
CA MET A 840 -22.45 -0.54 -24.92
C MET A 840 -22.58 0.83 -24.25
N GLU A 841 -22.83 0.82 -22.94
CA GLU A 841 -22.81 2.06 -22.14
C GLU A 841 -21.44 2.74 -22.15
N VAL A 842 -21.48 4.07 -22.12
CA VAL A 842 -20.29 4.90 -21.87
C VAL A 842 -20.27 5.25 -20.38
N ILE A 843 -19.20 4.87 -19.69
CA ILE A 843 -18.99 5.21 -18.29
C ILE A 843 -18.06 6.42 -18.24
N GLN A 844 -18.55 7.53 -17.70
CA GLN A 844 -17.80 8.74 -17.44
C GLN A 844 -16.94 8.61 -16.16
N PRO A 845 -15.80 9.33 -16.07
CA PRO A 845 -14.95 9.34 -14.87
C PRO A 845 -15.68 9.78 -13.59
N PHE A 846 -16.67 10.68 -13.73
CA PHE A 846 -17.56 11.16 -12.68
C PHE A 846 -19.01 11.02 -13.16
N THR A 847 -19.87 10.41 -12.34
CA THR A 847 -21.32 10.37 -12.60
C THR A 847 -21.97 11.71 -12.29
N LEU A 848 -21.50 12.36 -11.22
CA LEU A 848 -22.02 13.59 -10.65
C LEU A 848 -20.83 14.44 -10.20
N ALA A 849 -20.99 15.77 -10.19
CA ALA A 849 -19.97 16.67 -9.65
C ALA A 849 -19.76 16.43 -8.14
N PRO A 850 -18.59 16.79 -7.59
CA PRO A 850 -18.27 16.55 -6.17
C PRO A 850 -19.22 17.24 -5.18
N TRP A 851 -19.71 18.42 -5.55
CA TRP A 851 -20.62 19.28 -4.76
C TRP A 851 -22.11 19.02 -5.02
N GLU A 852 -22.46 18.20 -6.02
CA GLU A 852 -23.86 17.79 -6.21
C GLU A 852 -24.30 16.92 -5.02
N ALA A 853 -25.43 17.27 -4.39
CA ALA A 853 -25.95 16.53 -3.25
C ALA A 853 -26.24 15.06 -3.62
N ARG A 854 -25.86 14.11 -2.76
CA ARG A 854 -26.20 12.69 -2.97
C ARG A 854 -27.48 12.31 -2.25
N LEU A 855 -28.16 11.31 -2.81
CA LEU A 855 -29.36 10.76 -2.23
C LEU A 855 -29.03 10.02 -0.93
N GLN A 856 -29.72 10.39 0.16
CA GLN A 856 -29.67 9.66 1.41
C GLN A 856 -30.55 8.42 1.29
N VAL A 857 -29.90 7.28 0.99
CA VAL A 857 -30.59 6.00 0.81
C VAL A 857 -30.67 5.25 2.12
N ILE A 858 -31.88 4.89 2.51
CA ILE A 858 -32.15 4.13 3.72
C ILE A 858 -31.91 2.64 3.42
N LEU A 859 -30.79 2.10 3.93
CA LEU A 859 -30.33 0.74 3.64
C LEU A 859 -30.52 -0.26 4.78
N ASN A 860 -30.55 0.18 6.04
CA ASN A 860 -30.75 -0.59 7.28
C ASN A 860 -31.03 0.43 8.40
N SER A 861 -31.93 0.15 9.34
CA SER A 861 -32.18 0.95 10.55
C SER A 861 -31.16 0.65 11.65
N GLN A 862 -30.78 1.64 12.46
CA GLN A 862 -30.04 1.44 13.70
C GLN A 862 -31.04 1.19 14.85
N GLY A 863 -31.72 0.04 14.80
CA GLY A 863 -32.67 -0.39 15.84
C GLY A 863 -34.09 -0.66 15.32
N GLU A 864 -34.90 -1.31 16.14
CA GLU A 864 -36.28 -1.72 15.80
C GLU A 864 -37.22 -0.52 15.61
N GLU A 865 -37.04 0.57 16.37
CA GLU A 865 -37.88 1.78 16.28
C GLU A 865 -37.71 2.53 14.95
N GLU A 866 -36.48 2.68 14.47
CA GLU A 866 -36.23 3.28 13.15
C GLU A 866 -36.78 2.41 12.03
N GLU A 867 -36.69 1.07 12.18
CA GLU A 867 -37.25 0.14 11.21
C GLU A 867 -38.77 0.29 11.09
N ASN A 868 -39.45 0.46 12.23
CA ASN A 868 -40.89 0.72 12.28
C ASN A 868 -41.25 2.05 11.63
N LYS A 869 -40.52 3.14 11.92
CA LYS A 869 -40.74 4.44 11.26
C LYS A 869 -40.52 4.39 9.75
N ILE A 870 -39.52 3.65 9.27
CA ILE A 870 -39.25 3.45 7.84
C ILE A 870 -40.38 2.65 7.18
N LYS A 871 -40.86 1.59 7.84
CA LYS A 871 -42.02 0.80 7.38
C LYS A 871 -43.29 1.64 7.38
N GLU A 872 -43.50 2.50 8.37
CA GLU A 872 -44.64 3.44 8.41
C GLU A 872 -44.58 4.46 7.29
N LEU A 873 -43.41 5.06 7.04
CA LEU A 873 -43.21 5.99 5.92
C LEU A 873 -43.45 5.31 4.57
N ALA A 874 -43.01 4.06 4.40
CA ALA A 874 -43.30 3.27 3.19
C ALA A 874 -44.78 2.88 3.05
N LYS A 875 -45.51 2.78 4.18
CA LYS A 875 -46.96 2.49 4.22
C LYS A 875 -47.83 3.75 4.15
N ALA A 876 -47.25 4.94 4.36
CA ALA A 876 -47.94 6.21 4.45
C ALA A 876 -48.88 6.46 3.26
N GLY A 877 -50.18 6.53 3.53
CA GLY A 877 -51.22 6.67 2.50
C GLY A 877 -51.22 8.04 1.80
N TRP A 878 -50.59 9.05 2.41
CA TRP A 878 -50.51 10.43 1.92
C TRP A 878 -49.27 10.70 1.04
N ALA A 879 -48.28 9.80 1.05
CA ALA A 879 -47.08 9.92 0.23
C ALA A 879 -47.30 9.33 -1.17
N VAL A 880 -46.64 9.92 -2.17
CA VAL A 880 -46.50 9.29 -3.48
C VAL A 880 -45.53 8.12 -3.33
N ARG A 881 -45.92 6.93 -3.77
CA ARG A 881 -45.11 5.72 -3.60
C ARG A 881 -44.77 5.12 -4.95
N ILE A 882 -43.50 4.88 -5.18
CA ILE A 882 -42.96 4.14 -6.31
C ILE A 882 -42.35 2.87 -5.74
N ALA A 883 -42.82 1.71 -6.16
CA ALA A 883 -42.14 0.45 -5.91
C ALA A 883 -41.50 -0.06 -7.19
N THR A 884 -40.28 -0.56 -7.07
CA THR A 884 -39.53 -1.12 -8.19
C THR A 884 -39.14 -2.57 -7.91
N SER A 885 -39.10 -3.34 -8.99
CA SER A 885 -38.55 -4.69 -8.97
C SER A 885 -37.95 -5.05 -10.32
N SER A 886 -37.07 -6.03 -10.30
CA SER A 886 -36.41 -6.58 -11.47
C SER A 886 -36.56 -8.10 -11.48
N SER A 887 -36.75 -8.67 -12.67
CA SER A 887 -36.83 -10.11 -12.89
C SER A 887 -35.83 -10.51 -13.96
N ALA A 888 -35.28 -11.71 -13.83
CA ALA A 888 -34.45 -12.32 -14.86
C ALA A 888 -34.79 -13.82 -14.94
N ARG A 889 -35.66 -14.18 -15.89
CA ARG A 889 -36.25 -15.52 -16.09
C ARG A 889 -36.46 -15.75 -17.57
N ASN A 890 -36.53 -17.02 -18.01
CA ASN A 890 -36.81 -17.38 -19.41
C ASN A 890 -35.88 -16.69 -20.41
N ASP A 891 -34.59 -16.54 -20.05
CA ASP A 891 -33.58 -15.76 -20.77
C ASP A 891 -33.90 -14.26 -20.99
N LEU A 892 -34.97 -13.74 -20.41
CA LEU A 892 -35.35 -12.35 -20.44
C LEU A 892 -35.00 -11.63 -19.14
N VAL A 893 -34.74 -10.33 -19.26
CA VAL A 893 -34.59 -9.40 -18.14
C VAL A 893 -35.63 -8.30 -18.29
N GLY A 894 -36.44 -8.15 -17.24
CA GLY A 894 -37.54 -7.21 -17.20
C GLY A 894 -37.52 -6.37 -15.95
N MET A 895 -38.11 -5.19 -16.06
CA MET A 895 -38.34 -4.28 -14.95
C MET A 895 -39.85 -4.15 -14.69
N GLY A 896 -40.20 -4.02 -13.42
CA GLY A 896 -41.56 -3.76 -12.97
C GLY A 896 -41.58 -2.52 -12.08
N VAL A 897 -42.54 -1.64 -12.33
CA VAL A 897 -42.74 -0.41 -11.55
C VAL A 897 -44.20 -0.36 -11.14
N ALA A 898 -44.48 -0.06 -9.88
CA ALA A 898 -45.83 0.24 -9.41
C ALA A 898 -45.83 1.61 -8.75
N ILE A 899 -46.71 2.49 -9.20
CA ILE A 899 -46.83 3.87 -8.73
C ILE A 899 -48.22 4.05 -8.12
N ARG A 900 -48.25 4.65 -6.93
CA ARG A 900 -49.47 5.02 -6.23
C ARG A 900 -49.43 6.48 -5.85
N ILE A 901 -50.29 7.28 -6.49
CA ILE A 901 -50.49 8.69 -6.18
C ILE A 901 -51.80 8.82 -5.37
N PRO A 902 -51.78 9.45 -4.18
CA PRO A 902 -52.98 9.61 -3.36
C PRO A 902 -54.06 10.48 -4.05
N ILE A 903 -55.33 10.21 -3.71
CA ILE A 903 -56.50 10.91 -4.29
C ILE A 903 -56.44 12.43 -4.04
N SER A 904 -55.93 12.86 -2.89
CA SER A 904 -55.76 14.28 -2.54
C SER A 904 -54.77 15.04 -3.44
N VAL A 905 -54.11 14.35 -4.38
CA VAL A 905 -53.07 14.89 -5.26
C VAL A 905 -53.47 14.81 -6.74
N ALA A 906 -54.32 13.86 -7.13
CA ALA A 906 -54.67 13.61 -8.52
C ALA A 906 -56.00 14.30 -8.89
N ARG A 907 -55.97 15.20 -9.87
CA ARG A 907 -57.15 15.96 -10.35
C ARG A 907 -58.27 15.08 -10.95
N ALA A 908 -58.03 13.78 -11.18
CA ALA A 908 -58.94 12.84 -11.84
C ALA A 908 -59.14 11.50 -11.09
N GLY A 909 -58.91 11.46 -9.77
CA GLY A 909 -59.06 10.24 -8.96
C GLY A 909 -57.75 9.48 -8.66
N LYS A 910 -57.81 8.38 -7.91
CA LYS A 910 -56.64 7.61 -7.45
C LYS A 910 -55.85 7.03 -8.63
N ILE A 911 -54.64 7.52 -8.88
CA ILE A 911 -53.75 6.95 -9.90
C ILE A 911 -52.97 5.79 -9.26
N ASN A 912 -53.37 4.58 -9.61
CA ASN A 912 -52.66 3.34 -9.32
C ASN A 912 -52.22 2.74 -10.66
N GLU A 913 -50.94 2.86 -10.98
CA GLU A 913 -50.40 2.38 -12.25
C GLU A 913 -49.28 1.37 -12.04
N ALA A 914 -49.26 0.36 -12.90
CA ALA A 914 -48.24 -0.68 -12.88
C ALA A 914 -47.67 -0.86 -14.29
N PHE A 915 -46.36 -0.72 -14.41
CA PHE A 915 -45.63 -0.83 -15.66
C PHE A 915 -44.79 -2.10 -15.66
N SER A 916 -44.72 -2.72 -16.82
CA SER A 916 -43.94 -3.90 -17.08
C SER A 916 -43.19 -3.70 -18.39
N VAL A 917 -41.86 -3.76 -18.35
CA VAL A 917 -41.02 -3.54 -19.54
C VAL A 917 -39.95 -4.61 -19.62
N THR A 918 -39.93 -5.34 -20.74
CA THR A 918 -38.86 -6.29 -21.09
C THR A 918 -37.70 -5.51 -21.70
N LEU A 919 -36.58 -5.46 -20.99
CA LEU A 919 -35.42 -4.65 -21.37
C LEU A 919 -34.56 -5.32 -22.43
N GLY A 920 -34.41 -6.65 -22.33
CA GLY A 920 -33.45 -7.39 -23.13
C GLY A 920 -33.33 -8.83 -22.66
N THR A 921 -32.37 -9.55 -23.23
CA THR A 921 -32.02 -10.90 -22.77
C THR A 921 -31.08 -10.85 -21.56
N ARG A 922 -30.87 -11.98 -20.89
CA ARG A 922 -29.90 -12.12 -19.78
C ARG A 922 -28.44 -11.93 -20.24
N GLU A 923 -28.20 -11.98 -21.54
CA GLU A 923 -26.91 -11.69 -22.16
C GLU A 923 -26.61 -10.20 -22.27
N GLU A 924 -27.64 -9.35 -22.27
CA GLU A 924 -27.54 -7.91 -22.54
C GLU A 924 -27.74 -7.07 -21.27
N HIS A 925 -28.68 -7.49 -20.44
CA HIS A 925 -29.05 -6.80 -19.20
C HIS A 925 -28.92 -7.71 -17.98
N ASN A 926 -28.77 -7.10 -16.81
CA ASN A 926 -28.80 -7.82 -15.54
C ASN A 926 -29.85 -7.21 -14.61
N PRO A 927 -30.32 -7.94 -13.57
CA PRO A 927 -31.33 -7.44 -12.64
C PRO A 927 -30.95 -6.11 -11.98
N TYR A 928 -29.66 -5.87 -11.73
CA TYR A 928 -29.21 -4.62 -11.11
C TYR A 928 -29.43 -3.41 -12.02
N THR A 929 -29.06 -3.49 -13.30
CA THR A 929 -29.32 -2.40 -14.27
C THR A 929 -30.81 -2.28 -14.58
N ALA A 930 -31.55 -3.39 -14.57
CA ALA A 930 -33.00 -3.38 -14.74
C ALA A 930 -33.71 -2.65 -13.60
N GLU A 931 -33.23 -2.84 -12.37
CA GLU A 931 -33.77 -2.10 -11.22
C GLU A 931 -33.50 -0.60 -11.35
N LEU A 932 -32.28 -0.20 -11.74
CA LEU A 932 -31.97 1.22 -11.95
C LEU A 932 -32.86 1.83 -13.04
N ALA A 933 -33.07 1.11 -14.14
CA ALA A 933 -34.00 1.53 -15.20
C ALA A 933 -35.44 1.67 -14.68
N ALA A 934 -35.90 0.76 -13.80
CA ALA A 934 -37.22 0.85 -13.18
C ALA A 934 -37.37 2.08 -12.28
N ILE A 935 -36.33 2.42 -11.51
CA ILE A 935 -36.34 3.62 -10.66
C ILE A 935 -36.39 4.87 -11.54
N ALA A 936 -35.55 4.94 -12.58
CA ALA A 936 -35.56 6.05 -13.54
C ALA A 936 -36.94 6.19 -14.22
N HIS A 937 -37.51 5.08 -14.67
CA HIS A 937 -38.83 5.06 -15.31
C HIS A 937 -39.94 5.52 -14.37
N GLY A 938 -39.95 5.02 -13.13
CA GLY A 938 -40.95 5.40 -12.14
C GLY A 938 -40.92 6.87 -11.78
N LEU A 939 -39.72 7.47 -11.72
CA LEU A 939 -39.56 8.90 -11.45
C LEU A 939 -39.99 9.76 -12.63
N ASN A 940 -39.59 9.38 -13.86
CA ASN A 940 -39.93 10.12 -15.07
C ASN A 940 -41.42 10.03 -15.44
N TYR A 941 -42.15 9.04 -14.92
CA TYR A 941 -43.60 8.95 -15.10
C TYR A 941 -44.38 9.92 -14.21
N LEU A 942 -43.78 10.41 -13.12
CA LEU A 942 -44.51 11.28 -12.20
C LEU A 942 -44.95 12.57 -12.91
N PRO A 943 -46.23 12.96 -12.79
CA PRO A 943 -46.69 14.24 -13.30
C PRO A 943 -46.04 15.39 -12.52
N GLU A 944 -46.16 16.61 -13.03
CA GLU A 944 -45.73 17.79 -12.30
C GLU A 944 -46.49 17.90 -10.97
N MET A 945 -45.75 17.84 -9.87
CA MET A 945 -46.27 17.84 -8.50
C MET A 945 -45.35 18.70 -7.65
N LYS A 946 -45.92 19.45 -6.71
CA LYS A 946 -45.17 20.35 -5.82
C LYS A 946 -45.41 20.01 -4.36
N TYR A 947 -44.38 20.19 -3.53
CA TYR A 947 -44.45 20.04 -2.07
C TYR A 947 -44.96 18.68 -1.58
N ARG A 948 -44.64 17.58 -2.28
CA ARG A 948 -45.02 16.20 -1.90
C ARG A 948 -43.85 15.41 -1.33
N VAL A 949 -44.17 14.36 -0.59
CA VAL A 949 -43.20 13.34 -0.20
C VAL A 949 -43.34 12.15 -1.13
N ILE A 950 -42.23 11.77 -1.74
CA ILE A 950 -42.09 10.69 -2.69
C ILE A 950 -41.23 9.61 -2.05
N VAL A 951 -41.75 8.40 -1.94
CA VAL A 951 -41.03 7.24 -1.39
C VAL A 951 -40.75 6.27 -2.52
N ILE A 952 -39.47 5.95 -2.72
CA ILE A 952 -39.02 4.96 -3.71
C ILE A 952 -38.63 3.70 -2.96
N ALA A 953 -39.38 2.62 -3.12
CA ALA A 953 -39.15 1.36 -2.45
C ALA A 953 -38.56 0.34 -3.44
N THR A 954 -37.26 0.07 -3.33
CA THR A 954 -36.56 -0.94 -4.16
C THR A 954 -36.28 -2.21 -3.37
N SER A 955 -36.39 -3.35 -4.07
CA SER A 955 -36.01 -4.65 -3.52
C SER A 955 -34.52 -5.00 -3.73
N ASN A 956 -33.78 -4.18 -4.47
CA ASN A 956 -32.40 -4.44 -4.86
C ASN A 956 -31.42 -3.54 -4.08
N LYS A 957 -30.75 -4.11 -3.09
CA LYS A 957 -29.80 -3.40 -2.23
C LYS A 957 -28.64 -2.77 -3.01
N SER A 958 -28.17 -3.43 -4.06
CA SER A 958 -27.05 -2.95 -4.87
C SER A 958 -27.44 -1.72 -5.68
N ALA A 959 -28.65 -1.69 -6.26
CA ALA A 959 -29.17 -0.50 -6.95
C ALA A 959 -29.36 0.66 -5.97
N ALA A 960 -29.94 0.40 -4.79
CA ALA A 960 -30.08 1.38 -3.71
C ALA A 960 -28.71 1.97 -3.29
N GLN A 961 -27.70 1.12 -3.07
CA GLN A 961 -26.34 1.57 -2.75
C GLN A 961 -25.71 2.38 -3.89
N ALA A 962 -25.95 1.98 -5.14
CA ALA A 962 -25.39 2.64 -6.31
C ALA A 962 -25.96 4.04 -6.54
N ILE A 963 -27.26 4.26 -6.27
CA ILE A 963 -27.87 5.60 -6.35
C ILE A 963 -27.45 6.47 -5.17
N GLY A 964 -27.25 5.91 -3.97
CA GLY A 964 -26.84 6.69 -2.78
C GLY A 964 -25.38 7.12 -2.82
N ASN A 965 -24.51 6.32 -3.46
CA ASN A 965 -23.12 6.68 -3.68
C ASN A 965 -22.67 6.32 -5.11
N PRO A 966 -23.00 7.15 -6.11
CA PRO A 966 -22.65 6.92 -7.50
C PRO A 966 -21.13 6.90 -7.71
N ARG A 967 -20.62 5.83 -8.33
CA ARG A 967 -19.21 5.67 -8.70
C ARG A 967 -19.08 5.33 -10.19
N GLN A 968 -17.86 4.96 -10.60
CA GLN A 968 -17.56 4.41 -11.92
C GLN A 968 -18.07 2.97 -12.03
N GLN A 969 -19.36 2.82 -12.33
CA GLN A 969 -20.06 1.53 -12.34
C GLN A 969 -21.01 1.41 -13.53
N SER A 970 -21.48 0.18 -13.77
CA SER A 970 -22.49 -0.11 -14.79
C SER A 970 -23.85 0.49 -14.42
N GLY A 971 -24.65 0.85 -15.42
CA GLY A 971 -25.93 1.53 -15.24
C GLY A 971 -25.79 3.02 -14.95
N GLN A 972 -24.63 3.63 -15.25
CA GLN A 972 -24.37 5.03 -14.92
C GLN A 972 -25.33 5.99 -15.61
N GLY A 973 -25.75 5.68 -16.85
CA GLY A 973 -26.77 6.45 -17.57
C GLY A 973 -28.09 6.53 -16.81
N HIS A 974 -28.62 5.39 -16.35
CA HIS A 974 -29.83 5.37 -15.52
C HIS A 974 -29.65 6.09 -14.17
N ILE A 975 -28.46 6.00 -13.56
CA ILE A 975 -28.20 6.79 -12.34
C ILE A 975 -28.28 8.28 -12.64
N ARG A 976 -27.73 8.74 -13.78
CA ARG A 976 -27.85 10.15 -14.17
C ARG A 976 -29.30 10.54 -14.42
N GLU A 977 -30.07 9.72 -15.15
CA GLU A 977 -31.51 9.93 -15.36
C GLU A 977 -32.29 10.03 -14.04
N ILE A 978 -31.96 9.19 -13.04
CA ILE A 978 -32.56 9.24 -11.70
C ILE A 978 -32.26 10.57 -11.01
N TYR A 979 -31.00 11.02 -11.06
CA TYR A 979 -30.59 12.27 -10.43
C TYR A 979 -31.22 13.48 -11.12
N ASP A 980 -31.24 13.51 -12.45
CA ASP A 980 -31.89 14.60 -13.21
C ASP A 980 -33.40 14.68 -12.91
N ALA A 981 -34.09 13.54 -12.82
CA ALA A 981 -35.50 13.48 -12.45
C ALA A 981 -35.74 13.95 -11.00
N ILE A 982 -34.89 13.55 -10.07
CA ILE A 982 -35.00 13.97 -8.66
C ILE A 982 -34.68 15.45 -8.51
N GLU A 983 -33.70 15.98 -9.22
CA GLU A 983 -33.37 17.40 -9.20
C GLU A 983 -34.59 18.25 -9.62
N LYS A 984 -35.30 17.84 -10.68
CA LYS A 984 -36.57 18.48 -11.08
C LYS A 984 -37.60 18.43 -9.93
N LEU A 985 -37.78 17.26 -9.32
CA LEU A 985 -38.74 17.08 -8.22
C LEU A 985 -38.37 17.90 -6.98
N LEU A 986 -37.08 18.00 -6.64
CA LEU A 986 -36.60 18.82 -5.52
C LEU A 986 -36.81 20.31 -5.81
N GLY A 987 -36.59 20.76 -7.05
CA GLY A 987 -36.87 22.13 -7.50
C GLY A 987 -38.34 22.54 -7.34
N ASP A 988 -39.25 21.57 -7.48
CA ASP A 988 -40.69 21.72 -7.22
C ASP A 988 -41.06 21.63 -5.72
N GLY A 989 -40.08 21.61 -4.82
CA GLY A 989 -40.28 21.56 -3.37
C GLY A 989 -40.65 20.18 -2.82
N ASN A 990 -40.55 19.12 -3.62
CA ASN A 990 -40.82 17.76 -3.15
C ASN A 990 -39.66 17.21 -2.29
N ARG A 991 -39.93 16.16 -1.52
CA ARG A 991 -38.93 15.38 -0.78
C ARG A 991 -38.90 13.95 -1.30
N VAL A 992 -37.74 13.46 -1.69
CA VAL A 992 -37.57 12.11 -2.24
C VAL A 992 -36.81 11.22 -1.25
N ASN A 993 -37.41 10.09 -0.88
CA ASN A 993 -36.86 9.14 0.10
C ASN A 993 -36.70 7.76 -0.55
N PRO A 994 -35.50 7.43 -1.04
CA PRO A 994 -35.18 6.09 -1.50
C PRO A 994 -34.92 5.14 -0.33
N ILE A 995 -35.66 4.03 -0.32
CA ILE A 995 -35.67 3.02 0.74
C ILE A 995 -35.41 1.67 0.10
N TRP A 996 -34.44 0.94 0.64
CA TRP A 996 -34.30 -0.48 0.37
C TRP A 996 -35.16 -1.28 1.35
N LEU A 997 -35.97 -2.19 0.82
CA LEU A 997 -36.74 -3.14 1.62
C LEU A 997 -36.43 -4.58 1.20
N PRO A 998 -36.43 -5.55 2.15
CA PRO A 998 -36.26 -6.96 1.82
C PRO A 998 -37.33 -7.46 0.85
N ARG A 999 -37.01 -8.51 0.08
CA ARG A 999 -37.91 -9.11 -0.93
C ARG A 999 -39.21 -9.70 -0.37
N ASP A 1000 -39.25 -9.91 0.94
CA ASP A 1000 -40.35 -10.51 1.69
C ASP A 1000 -41.16 -9.48 2.49
N SER A 1001 -40.99 -8.18 2.18
CA SER A 1001 -41.82 -7.14 2.79
C SER A 1001 -43.30 -7.29 2.38
N GLU A 1002 -44.22 -7.06 3.33
CA GLU A 1002 -45.67 -7.21 3.14
C GLU A 1002 -46.34 -6.08 2.32
N LEU A 1003 -45.58 -5.16 1.74
CA LEU A 1003 -46.15 -4.03 1.00
C LEU A 1003 -46.81 -4.47 -0.31
N GLU A 1004 -48.12 -4.30 -0.42
CA GLU A 1004 -48.89 -4.62 -1.63
C GLU A 1004 -48.32 -3.99 -2.91
N ILE A 1005 -47.87 -2.72 -2.85
CA ILE A 1005 -47.27 -2.05 -4.01
C ILE A 1005 -45.96 -2.70 -4.48
N GLN A 1006 -45.17 -3.29 -3.56
CA GLN A 1006 -43.98 -4.06 -3.93
C GLN A 1006 -44.34 -5.42 -4.51
N LYS A 1007 -45.41 -6.07 -4.02
CA LYS A 1007 -45.95 -7.29 -4.64
C LYS A 1007 -46.38 -7.00 -6.08
N THR A 1008 -47.08 -5.88 -6.32
CA THR A 1008 -47.46 -5.43 -7.67
C THR A 1008 -46.24 -5.22 -8.56
N ALA A 1009 -45.23 -4.45 -8.12
CA ALA A 1009 -44.01 -4.25 -8.90
C ALA A 1009 -43.27 -5.57 -9.21
N LYS A 1010 -43.24 -6.51 -8.26
CA LYS A 1010 -42.65 -7.85 -8.43
C LYS A 1010 -43.44 -8.71 -9.43
N MET A 1011 -44.77 -8.63 -9.40
CA MET A 1011 -45.62 -9.30 -10.40
C MET A 1011 -45.40 -8.70 -11.79
N SER A 1012 -45.38 -7.37 -11.92
CA SER A 1012 -45.10 -6.68 -13.18
C SER A 1012 -43.70 -7.01 -13.72
N ALA A 1013 -42.68 -7.10 -12.86
CA ALA A 1013 -41.34 -7.52 -13.28
C ALA A 1013 -41.33 -8.97 -13.77
N ARG A 1014 -42.06 -9.88 -13.12
CA ARG A 1014 -42.20 -11.28 -13.57
C ARG A 1014 -42.92 -11.36 -14.90
N TYR A 1015 -44.01 -10.61 -15.07
CA TYR A 1015 -44.74 -10.50 -16.33
C TYR A 1015 -43.83 -10.06 -17.48
N ALA A 1016 -42.93 -9.10 -17.25
CA ALA A 1016 -41.93 -8.65 -18.24
C ALA A 1016 -40.92 -9.73 -18.66
N THR A 1017 -40.93 -10.90 -18.01
CA THR A 1017 -40.03 -12.02 -18.29
C THR A 1017 -40.78 -13.30 -18.65
N GLU A 1018 -42.07 -13.21 -18.98
CA GLU A 1018 -42.83 -14.35 -19.51
C GLU A 1018 -42.33 -14.73 -20.92
N PRO A 1019 -42.40 -16.01 -21.32
CA PRO A 1019 -41.77 -16.51 -22.55
C PRO A 1019 -42.22 -15.83 -23.84
N TYR A 1020 -43.42 -15.25 -23.87
CA TYR A 1020 -44.01 -14.59 -25.04
C TYR A 1020 -43.72 -13.09 -25.13
N MET A 1021 -42.99 -12.51 -24.17
CA MET A 1021 -42.67 -11.09 -24.15
C MET A 1021 -41.52 -10.76 -25.11
N THR A 1022 -41.65 -9.64 -25.84
CA THR A 1022 -40.63 -9.19 -26.78
C THR A 1022 -39.73 -8.11 -26.17
N PRO A 1023 -38.39 -8.24 -26.25
CA PRO A 1023 -37.48 -7.21 -25.78
C PRO A 1023 -37.63 -5.88 -26.51
N ARG A 1024 -37.50 -4.77 -25.77
CA ARG A 1024 -37.44 -3.44 -26.35
C ARG A 1024 -36.15 -3.28 -27.17
N ARG A 1025 -36.29 -2.96 -28.46
CA ARG A 1025 -35.13 -2.73 -29.35
C ARG A 1025 -34.36 -1.46 -28.97
N GLY A 1026 -33.04 -1.49 -29.13
CA GLY A 1026 -32.17 -0.30 -29.04
C GLY A 1026 -31.69 0.08 -27.63
N MET A 1027 -31.89 -0.77 -26.62
CA MET A 1027 -31.38 -0.49 -25.27
C MET A 1027 -29.85 -0.59 -25.17
N ILE A 1028 -29.29 0.29 -24.34
CA ILE A 1028 -27.86 0.32 -24.03
C ILE A 1028 -27.51 -0.87 -23.12
N LYS A 1029 -26.56 -1.70 -23.57
CA LYS A 1029 -26.10 -2.90 -22.89
C LYS A 1029 -25.16 -2.57 -21.75
N ALA A 1030 -25.38 -3.25 -20.63
CA ALA A 1030 -24.65 -3.04 -19.40
C ALA A 1030 -23.27 -3.72 -19.41
N LYS A 1031 -22.23 -2.97 -19.03
CA LYS A 1031 -20.84 -3.43 -18.95
C LYS A 1031 -20.69 -4.75 -18.19
N ASN A 1032 -21.30 -4.85 -17.00
CA ASN A 1032 -21.14 -6.02 -16.14
C ASN A 1032 -21.80 -7.27 -16.73
N THR A 1033 -22.91 -7.10 -17.47
CA THR A 1033 -23.58 -8.23 -18.13
C THR A 1033 -22.69 -8.80 -19.23
N ILE A 1034 -22.20 -7.93 -20.11
CA ILE A 1034 -21.30 -8.31 -21.19
C ILE A 1034 -20.05 -8.99 -20.62
N LEU A 1035 -19.45 -8.41 -19.57
CA LEU A 1035 -18.26 -8.99 -18.94
C LEU A 1035 -18.51 -10.40 -18.39
N ASN A 1036 -19.68 -10.65 -17.79
CA ASN A 1036 -20.03 -11.97 -17.26
C ASN A 1036 -20.27 -12.98 -18.39
N ARG A 1037 -20.91 -12.57 -19.49
CA ARG A 1037 -21.08 -13.40 -20.68
C ARG A 1037 -19.75 -13.78 -21.30
N THR A 1038 -18.88 -12.80 -21.59
CA THR A 1038 -17.58 -13.09 -22.19
C THR A 1038 -16.72 -13.99 -21.30
N ARG A 1039 -16.97 -14.03 -19.98
CA ARG A 1039 -16.32 -14.99 -19.06
C ARG A 1039 -16.92 -16.38 -19.12
N ALA A 1040 -18.21 -16.52 -19.44
CA ALA A 1040 -18.88 -17.79 -19.63
C ALA A 1040 -18.47 -18.43 -20.96
N ASP A 1041 -18.45 -17.65 -22.05
CA ASP A 1041 -18.06 -18.12 -23.39
C ASP A 1041 -16.59 -18.59 -23.49
N LEU A 1042 -15.75 -18.15 -22.53
CA LEU A 1042 -14.34 -18.55 -22.42
C LEU A 1042 -14.10 -19.77 -21.53
N ARG A 1043 -15.12 -20.27 -20.82
CA ARG A 1043 -15.05 -21.52 -20.05
C ARG A 1043 -15.51 -22.67 -20.92
#